data_AF-A0A9P1FP34-F1
#
_entry.id   AF-A0A9P1FP34-F1
#
_cell.length_a   1.000
_cell.length_b   1.000
_cell.length_c   1.000
_cell.angle_alpha   90.00
_cell.angle_beta   90.00
_cell.angle_gamma   90.00
#
_symmetry.space_group_name_H-M   'P 1'
#
loop_
_entity.id
_entity.type
_entity.pdbx_description
1 polymer ?
#
loop_
_entity_poly.entity_id
_entity_poly.type
_entity_poly.pdbx_seq_one_letter_code
_entity_poly.pdbx_strand_id
1 'polypeptide(L)'
;MTRLAWHHVFATLLFAGSAYMMEDATTACLMWQGDGCESITDETLCVHSRDGMAHDFFGSVRLGKACGWHKRGICERVDEWMRKREDPGDYKVATCKDGETINTTIAAVQPPASTETHSTPGARAHMPWGAVKLQPMDGGSNRACRGVTQGQTGFVSRQYNLWTAQTLDDCKALCTGPCTGIEFQASKKYCETWFGDILFSTKSDGFECYVKENIDQASKLAMIRPQDDSCLREEIRGCGALQDRYSCLSSKDGSDTTDIYGLKVKGEPCIWCGGTACRTGSANKCEPFDFLMRGMGKEHGFDSFTAVGSFETPTCEAGKSTVFDEAAQMVFGNVDCLKKQAEGCGAIKDRSTCLSSVDGRQFPGLKVENQPCVWCGGAPCNTDNDNLCEPYGFALNDKSGAFHTYFSAACEAGQPVEESISTAMARQGSVKVVNCGLPNPTWLGVSKNCGFCKVQVADQAAESYLSCNAYCQAQGGLQCAKAFKGFMSSCDVGPEITCDAAFEKNSYPVCECSPATVKDNGPNVMMATHLPRPAEEKLACLDVVAEGCGSLKDQLKCLSSKDGSVADYRGLKIAGEPCVWCGGGSCSDNDENVLCAAYDFLANGQGLAFTSRQAITVMDVAHCKEPRTSFGNVDCLNRVSEGCGSLQDKDTCLASVDGSPYKQLAGLKVEGQPCVWCGGGPCSEHGNLCEPHEFVVHGVGHAFNTGTSIYTTAACEAGKPVQHEMPSSMANYGANVAVDCGIPNPIWYKVGKVCGFCKVQVAKMALPVYKNCTGYCKAQGLTCSKAFKGYLHSCDVESPLGCDEAFGTETAPLCQCSPALIKAIYTAFGWPNSSVLH
;
A
#
# COMPACT_ATOMS: atom_id res chain seq x y z
N MET A 1 -12.81 56.93 -33.31
CA MET A 1 -11.93 56.01 -34.06
C MET A 1 -10.77 55.59 -33.16
N THR A 2 -11.05 54.71 -32.19
CA THR A 2 -10.04 54.22 -31.22
C THR A 2 -10.57 52.94 -30.58
N ARG A 3 -10.29 51.80 -31.22
CA ARG A 3 -10.28 50.45 -30.62
C ARG A 3 -9.39 49.59 -31.50
N LEU A 4 -8.19 49.24 -31.01
CA LEU A 4 -7.38 48.07 -31.38
C LEU A 4 -5.96 48.26 -30.82
N ALA A 5 -5.70 47.73 -29.61
CA ALA A 5 -4.33 47.43 -29.14
C ALA A 5 -4.34 46.76 -27.73
N TRP A 6 -5.03 45.63 -27.53
CA TRP A 6 -4.96 44.90 -26.23
C TRP A 6 -5.08 43.36 -26.37
N HIS A 7 -4.47 42.74 -27.39
CA HIS A 7 -4.54 41.27 -27.54
C HIS A 7 -3.24 40.54 -27.97
N HIS A 8 -2.04 41.05 -27.65
CA HIS A 8 -0.78 40.34 -28.01
C HIS A 8 0.20 40.01 -26.89
N VAL A 9 -0.23 39.92 -25.62
CA VAL A 9 0.72 39.61 -24.51
C VAL A 9 0.45 38.28 -23.79
N PHE A 10 -0.60 37.53 -24.11
CA PHE A 10 -0.97 36.32 -23.34
C PHE A 10 -0.70 34.95 -23.98
N ALA A 11 0.05 34.87 -25.09
CA ALA A 11 0.20 33.63 -25.86
C ALA A 11 1.59 32.93 -25.77
N THR A 12 2.44 33.24 -24.79
CA THR A 12 3.82 32.69 -24.74
C THR A 12 4.23 32.06 -23.41
N LEU A 13 3.26 31.58 -22.60
CA LEU A 13 3.54 31.01 -21.26
C LEU A 13 2.94 29.61 -21.02
N LEU A 14 2.59 28.86 -22.06
CA LEU A 14 1.99 27.51 -21.93
C LEU A 14 2.76 26.37 -22.62
N PHE A 15 4.09 26.48 -22.73
CA PHE A 15 4.96 25.34 -23.07
C PHE A 15 6.15 25.28 -22.11
N ALA A 16 5.91 24.92 -20.85
CA ALA A 16 6.96 24.61 -19.89
C ALA A 16 6.47 23.47 -18.97
N GLY A 17 6.49 22.25 -19.52
CA GLY A 17 6.01 21.05 -18.84
C GLY A 17 6.72 19.79 -19.32
N SER A 18 8.04 19.87 -19.51
CA SER A 18 8.92 18.71 -19.65
C SER A 18 10.31 19.18 -19.24
N ALA A 19 10.66 18.97 -17.97
CA ALA A 19 12.02 19.18 -17.47
C ALA A 19 12.93 18.10 -18.07
N TYR A 20 13.25 18.23 -19.35
CA TYR A 20 14.40 17.55 -19.91
C TYR A 20 15.62 18.08 -19.18
N MET A 21 16.47 17.18 -18.69
CA MET A 21 17.74 17.51 -18.08
C MET A 21 18.49 18.50 -18.98
N MET A 22 18.56 19.77 -18.56
CA MET A 22 19.51 20.70 -19.14
C MET A 22 20.87 20.22 -18.65
N GLU A 23 21.58 19.48 -19.50
CA GLU A 23 22.96 19.09 -19.25
C GLU A 23 23.75 20.35 -18.92
N ASP A 24 24.45 20.32 -17.79
CA ASP A 24 25.48 21.31 -17.52
C ASP A 24 26.51 21.21 -18.66
N ALA A 25 26.61 22.27 -19.46
CA ALA A 25 27.49 22.34 -20.62
C ALA A 25 28.94 21.95 -20.28
N THR A 26 29.35 22.09 -19.01
CA THR A 26 30.67 21.74 -18.51
C THR A 26 30.95 20.24 -18.40
N THR A 27 29.92 19.39 -18.53
CA THR A 27 30.05 17.91 -18.41
C THR A 27 29.51 17.13 -19.60
N ALA A 28 28.91 17.79 -20.59
CA ALA A 28 28.28 17.14 -21.74
C ALA A 28 29.25 16.36 -22.64
N CYS A 29 30.55 16.67 -22.59
CA CYS A 29 31.58 15.91 -23.30
C CYS A 29 32.08 14.67 -22.54
N LEU A 30 31.70 14.48 -21.28
CA LEU A 30 32.25 13.40 -20.42
C LEU A 30 31.45 12.10 -20.57
N MET A 31 32.14 10.97 -20.48
CA MET A 31 31.53 9.64 -20.56
C MET A 31 30.77 9.28 -19.30
N TRP A 32 29.53 8.80 -19.43
CA TRP A 32 28.77 8.27 -18.31
C TRP A 32 29.28 6.89 -17.91
N GLN A 33 29.53 6.70 -16.61
CA GLN A 33 29.95 5.43 -16.02
C GLN A 33 28.87 4.93 -15.07
N GLY A 34 28.09 3.93 -15.49
CA GLY A 34 26.87 3.55 -14.79
C GLY A 34 27.08 2.94 -13.41
N ASP A 35 28.25 2.37 -13.14
CA ASP A 35 28.65 1.88 -11.81
C ASP A 35 29.30 2.98 -10.94
N GLY A 36 29.41 4.18 -11.49
CA GLY A 36 29.97 5.38 -10.89
C GLY A 36 31.48 5.49 -10.89
N CYS A 37 31.97 6.68 -10.55
CA CYS A 37 33.39 7.04 -10.60
C CYS A 37 34.27 6.09 -9.78
N GLU A 38 33.75 5.61 -8.64
CA GLU A 38 34.46 4.76 -7.68
C GLU A 38 34.83 3.38 -8.23
N SER A 39 34.17 2.94 -9.33
CA SER A 39 34.47 1.70 -10.04
C SER A 39 35.67 1.81 -11.01
N ILE A 40 36.09 3.04 -11.34
CA ILE A 40 37.11 3.28 -12.35
C ILE A 40 38.51 3.13 -11.73
N THR A 41 39.29 2.20 -12.27
CA THR A 41 40.68 1.94 -11.82
C THR A 41 41.75 2.49 -12.76
N ASP A 42 41.34 3.11 -13.88
CA ASP A 42 42.24 3.74 -14.84
C ASP A 42 42.15 5.26 -14.77
N GLU A 43 43.31 5.91 -14.65
CA GLU A 43 43.41 7.37 -14.55
C GLU A 43 42.81 8.06 -15.77
N THR A 44 43.12 7.57 -16.97
CA THR A 44 42.69 8.17 -18.22
C THR A 44 41.17 8.10 -18.35
N LEU A 45 40.58 6.95 -18.06
CA LEU A 45 39.14 6.77 -18.06
C LEU A 45 38.46 7.66 -17.01
N CYS A 46 39.04 7.78 -15.81
CA CYS A 46 38.50 8.59 -14.73
C CYS A 46 38.40 10.07 -15.14
N VAL A 47 39.49 10.64 -15.66
CA VAL A 47 39.53 12.07 -16.01
C VAL A 47 38.75 12.44 -17.29
N HIS A 48 38.12 11.46 -17.94
CA HIS A 48 37.23 11.64 -19.09
C HIS A 48 35.78 11.20 -18.80
N SER A 49 35.46 10.89 -17.54
CA SER A 49 34.17 10.32 -17.14
C SER A 49 33.41 11.21 -16.16
N ARG A 50 32.09 10.98 -16.09
CA ARG A 50 31.16 11.47 -15.08
C ARG A 50 30.34 10.32 -14.50
N ASP A 51 29.88 10.49 -13.27
CA ASP A 51 29.09 9.47 -12.58
C ASP A 51 27.76 9.22 -13.30
N GLY A 52 27.50 7.96 -13.68
CA GLY A 52 26.27 7.48 -14.31
C GLY A 52 25.31 6.76 -13.38
N MET A 53 25.60 6.67 -12.09
CA MET A 53 24.59 6.25 -11.12
C MET A 53 23.48 7.30 -11.05
N ALA A 54 22.24 6.90 -11.32
CA ALA A 54 21.09 7.80 -11.24
C ALA A 54 20.85 8.33 -9.80
N HIS A 55 21.32 7.61 -8.78
CA HIS A 55 21.07 7.92 -7.37
C HIS A 55 22.28 7.71 -6.46
N ASP A 56 22.34 8.46 -5.35
CA ASP A 56 23.26 8.16 -4.24
C ASP A 56 22.73 7.10 -3.28
N PHE A 57 23.59 6.72 -2.33
CA PHE A 57 23.24 5.83 -1.23
C PHE A 57 22.03 6.32 -0.42
N PHE A 58 21.75 7.63 -0.45
CA PHE A 58 20.61 8.27 0.21
C PHE A 58 19.39 8.43 -0.71
N GLY A 59 19.51 8.03 -1.98
CA GLY A 59 18.42 8.08 -2.95
C GLY A 59 18.19 9.43 -3.65
N SER A 60 19.08 10.40 -3.45
CA SER A 60 19.02 11.70 -4.14
C SER A 60 19.31 11.52 -5.63
N VAL A 61 18.57 12.22 -6.49
CA VAL A 61 18.85 12.24 -7.94
C VAL A 61 20.23 12.85 -8.19
N ARG A 62 21.07 12.16 -8.95
CA ARG A 62 22.41 12.62 -9.32
C ARG A 62 22.41 13.24 -10.71
N LEU A 63 22.76 14.52 -10.79
CA LEU A 63 23.17 15.16 -12.04
C LEU A 63 24.65 14.79 -12.26
N GLY A 64 24.92 13.88 -13.21
CA GLY A 64 26.22 13.26 -13.49
C GLY A 64 27.43 14.16 -13.25
N LYS A 65 27.98 14.09 -12.04
CA LYS A 65 29.12 14.90 -11.62
C LYS A 65 30.38 14.34 -12.26
N ALA A 66 31.28 15.23 -12.64
CA ALA A 66 32.61 14.85 -13.12
C ALA A 66 33.33 13.95 -12.10
N CYS A 67 34.04 12.95 -12.61
CA CYS A 67 34.95 12.14 -11.80
C CYS A 67 36.27 12.89 -11.55
N GLY A 68 37.02 12.48 -10.53
CA GLY A 68 38.30 13.06 -10.14
C GLY A 68 39.26 11.95 -9.74
N TRP A 69 40.43 11.94 -10.37
CA TRP A 69 41.49 10.98 -10.06
C TRP A 69 42.40 11.51 -8.98
N HIS A 70 42.43 10.83 -7.84
CA HIS A 70 43.33 11.16 -6.74
C HIS A 70 44.74 10.59 -6.98
N LYS A 71 45.79 11.31 -6.55
CA LYS A 71 47.20 10.85 -6.63
C LYS A 71 47.48 9.49 -5.98
N ARG A 72 46.58 8.99 -5.12
CA ARG A 72 46.66 7.63 -4.52
C ARG A 72 46.13 6.52 -5.42
N GLY A 73 45.74 6.83 -6.66
CA GLY A 73 45.23 5.86 -7.63
C GLY A 73 43.77 5.48 -7.39
N ILE A 74 42.96 6.43 -6.92
CA ILE A 74 41.53 6.23 -6.62
C ILE A 74 40.74 7.23 -7.48
N CYS A 75 39.75 6.75 -8.22
CA CYS A 75 38.79 7.61 -8.89
C CYS A 75 37.60 7.86 -7.96
N GLU A 76 37.27 9.11 -7.72
CA GLU A 76 36.14 9.49 -6.86
C GLU A 76 35.32 10.56 -7.57
N ARG A 77 34.10 10.75 -7.10
CA ARG A 77 33.23 11.82 -7.58
C ARG A 77 33.66 13.16 -7.00
N VAL A 78 33.65 14.21 -7.83
CA VAL A 78 34.00 15.56 -7.37
C VAL A 78 32.77 16.30 -6.90
N ASP A 79 32.59 16.36 -5.59
CA ASP A 79 31.53 17.15 -4.96
C ASP A 79 32.00 18.58 -4.63
N GLU A 80 31.03 19.46 -4.37
CA GLU A 80 31.28 20.85 -4.02
C GLU A 80 32.08 21.02 -2.73
N TRP A 81 32.02 20.04 -1.82
CA TRP A 81 32.82 19.99 -0.60
C TRP A 81 34.29 19.63 -0.88
N MET A 82 34.57 18.80 -1.90
CA MET A 82 35.95 18.44 -2.28
C MET A 82 36.69 19.63 -2.86
N ARG A 83 36.00 20.52 -3.60
CA ARG A 83 36.58 21.78 -4.10
C ARG A 83 36.98 22.75 -2.98
N LYS A 84 36.46 22.59 -1.76
CA LYS A 84 36.67 23.50 -0.62
C LYS A 84 37.74 23.02 0.38
N ARG A 85 38.31 21.83 0.23
CA ARG A 85 39.46 21.39 1.07
C ARG A 85 40.76 22.09 0.66
N GLU A 86 41.65 22.25 1.63
CA GLU A 86 42.89 23.05 1.53
C GLU A 86 43.99 22.46 0.62
N ASP A 87 43.78 21.35 -0.09
CA ASP A 87 44.76 20.85 -1.06
C ASP A 87 44.15 20.35 -2.40
N PRO A 88 43.63 21.26 -3.25
CA PRO A 88 43.07 20.93 -4.56
C PRO A 88 44.07 20.27 -5.54
N GLY A 89 45.38 20.34 -5.24
CA GLY A 89 46.45 19.84 -6.11
C GLY A 89 46.50 18.31 -6.23
N ASP A 90 45.78 17.59 -5.37
CA ASP A 90 45.85 16.12 -5.28
C ASP A 90 44.89 15.38 -6.22
N TYR A 91 43.95 16.09 -6.85
CA TYR A 91 42.97 15.52 -7.76
C TYR A 91 43.11 16.07 -9.19
N LYS A 92 43.07 15.18 -10.18
CA LYS A 92 42.84 15.52 -11.58
C LYS A 92 41.36 15.36 -11.89
N VAL A 93 40.64 16.47 -12.01
CA VAL A 93 39.19 16.48 -12.21
C VAL A 93 38.86 16.41 -13.70
N ALA A 94 37.89 15.59 -14.08
CA ALA A 94 37.36 15.54 -15.43
C ALA A 94 36.67 16.88 -15.79
N THR A 95 37.07 17.47 -16.90
CA THR A 95 36.52 18.75 -17.38
C THR A 95 36.41 18.73 -18.89
N CYS A 96 35.35 19.31 -19.44
CA CYS A 96 35.27 19.58 -20.86
C CYS A 96 36.13 20.78 -21.24
N LYS A 97 37.01 20.61 -22.24
CA LYS A 97 37.63 21.78 -22.88
C LYS A 97 36.66 22.42 -23.85
N ASP A 98 36.86 23.71 -24.10
CA ASP A 98 36.04 24.45 -25.07
C ASP A 98 36.04 23.76 -26.44
N GLY A 99 34.84 23.37 -26.90
CA GLY A 99 34.64 22.69 -28.18
C GLY A 99 34.87 21.17 -28.16
N GLU A 100 35.27 20.57 -27.04
CA GLU A 100 35.27 19.10 -26.90
C GLU A 100 33.84 18.57 -26.87
N THR A 101 33.64 17.43 -27.53
CA THR A 101 32.37 16.70 -27.60
C THR A 101 32.54 15.32 -27.01
N ILE A 102 31.44 14.60 -26.74
CA ILE A 102 31.53 13.21 -26.27
C ILE A 102 32.33 12.31 -27.22
N ASN A 103 32.31 12.60 -28.54
CA ASN A 103 33.07 11.84 -29.53
C ASN A 103 34.58 12.08 -29.43
N THR A 104 35.01 13.32 -29.13
CA THR A 104 36.44 13.61 -28.94
C THR A 104 36.97 12.92 -27.69
N THR A 105 36.16 12.89 -26.63
CA THR A 105 36.47 12.18 -25.38
C THR A 105 36.61 10.68 -25.60
N ILE A 106 35.67 10.05 -26.33
CA ILE A 106 35.74 8.61 -26.60
C ILE A 106 36.97 8.27 -27.46
N ALA A 107 37.30 9.10 -28.45
CA ALA A 107 38.51 8.92 -29.25
C ALA A 107 39.80 9.04 -28.43
N ALA A 108 39.80 9.85 -27.36
CA ALA A 108 40.95 10.01 -26.47
C ALA A 108 41.15 8.82 -25.50
N VAL A 109 40.06 8.15 -25.12
CA VAL A 109 40.08 7.01 -24.19
C VAL A 109 40.30 5.68 -24.93
N GLN A 110 39.88 5.58 -26.18
CA GLN A 110 40.13 4.38 -26.98
C GLN A 110 41.64 4.26 -27.28
N PRO A 111 42.26 3.10 -27.00
CA PRO A 111 43.63 2.87 -27.43
C PRO A 111 43.72 3.03 -28.95
N PRO A 112 44.80 3.62 -29.48
CA PRO A 112 44.96 3.79 -30.92
C PRO A 112 44.80 2.43 -31.59
N ALA A 113 43.89 2.35 -32.58
CA ALA A 113 43.58 1.11 -33.28
C ALA A 113 44.88 0.48 -33.77
N SER A 114 45.29 -0.60 -33.11
CA SER A 114 46.52 -1.32 -33.45
C SER A 114 46.32 -1.95 -34.83
N THR A 115 46.88 -1.34 -35.86
CA THR A 115 47.11 -1.98 -37.15
C THR A 115 48.23 -3.00 -36.98
N GLU A 116 47.99 -4.13 -36.32
CA GLU A 116 48.88 -5.28 -36.43
C GLU A 116 48.22 -6.60 -36.00
N THR A 117 48.17 -7.51 -36.96
CA THR A 117 47.89 -8.94 -36.81
C THR A 117 49.02 -9.61 -36.02
N HIS A 118 48.95 -9.67 -34.70
CA HIS A 118 49.72 -10.64 -33.93
C HIS A 118 48.98 -11.12 -32.68
N SER A 119 48.48 -12.36 -32.79
CA SER A 119 47.92 -13.15 -31.70
C SER A 119 48.98 -13.42 -30.64
N THR A 120 48.89 -12.71 -29.51
CA THR A 120 49.64 -13.05 -28.30
C THR A 120 48.63 -13.47 -27.21
N PRO A 121 48.68 -14.71 -26.69
CA PRO A 121 47.76 -15.19 -25.68
C PRO A 121 48.26 -14.74 -24.29
N GLY A 122 47.60 -13.76 -23.68
CA GLY A 122 48.00 -13.29 -22.35
C GLY A 122 47.16 -12.18 -21.71
N ALA A 123 46.33 -11.46 -22.48
CA ALA A 123 45.32 -10.59 -21.88
C ALA A 123 44.18 -11.45 -21.31
N ARG A 124 43.85 -11.28 -20.02
CA ARG A 124 42.63 -11.83 -19.42
C ARG A 124 41.43 -11.31 -20.23
N ALA A 125 40.96 -12.11 -21.16
CA ALA A 125 39.62 -11.96 -21.71
C ALA A 125 38.65 -12.02 -20.52
N HIS A 126 37.87 -10.96 -20.32
CA HIS A 126 36.67 -11.05 -19.50
C HIS A 126 35.90 -12.30 -19.94
N MET A 127 35.73 -13.26 -19.03
CA MET A 127 34.90 -14.43 -19.26
C MET A 127 33.55 -13.95 -19.81
N PRO A 128 33.05 -14.51 -20.93
CA PRO A 128 31.74 -14.15 -21.44
C PRO A 128 30.72 -14.67 -20.43
N TRP A 129 30.29 -13.81 -19.52
CA TRP A 129 28.98 -13.97 -18.90
C TRP A 129 28.00 -14.12 -20.06
N GLY A 130 27.27 -15.24 -20.11
CA GLY A 130 26.47 -15.62 -21.26
C GLY A 130 25.67 -14.42 -21.76
N ALA A 131 25.90 -14.05 -23.02
CA ALA A 131 25.32 -12.84 -23.60
C ALA A 131 23.82 -12.80 -23.32
N VAL A 132 23.38 -11.78 -22.57
CA VAL A 132 21.97 -11.60 -22.25
C VAL A 132 21.24 -11.38 -23.56
N LYS A 133 20.34 -12.30 -23.91
CA LYS A 133 19.52 -12.17 -25.12
C LYS A 133 18.49 -11.06 -24.88
N LEU A 134 18.49 -10.04 -25.74
CA LEU A 134 17.64 -8.86 -25.66
C LEU A 134 16.70 -8.83 -26.86
N GLN A 135 15.42 -8.57 -26.62
CA GLN A 135 14.37 -8.50 -27.65
C GLN A 135 13.78 -7.08 -27.74
N PRO A 136 13.43 -6.60 -28.95
CA PRO A 136 12.87 -5.27 -29.14
C PRO A 136 11.47 -5.16 -28.53
N MET A 137 11.22 -4.15 -27.72
CA MET A 137 9.90 -3.90 -27.15
C MET A 137 9.05 -3.06 -28.10
N ASP A 138 7.86 -3.55 -28.47
CA ASP A 138 6.96 -2.88 -29.42
C ASP A 138 7.64 -2.48 -30.75
N GLY A 139 8.51 -3.37 -31.26
CA GLY A 139 9.32 -3.14 -32.46
C GLY A 139 10.67 -2.47 -32.20
N GLY A 140 10.94 -2.03 -30.97
CA GLY A 140 12.24 -1.54 -30.51
C GLY A 140 12.55 -0.12 -30.96
N SER A 141 12.37 0.19 -32.24
CA SER A 141 12.73 1.48 -32.83
C SER A 141 11.71 2.59 -32.55
N ASN A 142 12.21 3.80 -32.25
CA ASN A 142 11.43 4.96 -31.83
C ASN A 142 10.58 4.69 -30.57
N ARG A 143 11.17 3.94 -29.63
CA ARG A 143 10.55 3.55 -28.37
C ARG A 143 11.50 3.87 -27.21
N ALA A 144 10.98 4.56 -26.20
CA ALA A 144 11.64 4.73 -24.91
C ALA A 144 11.02 3.73 -23.90
N CYS A 145 11.86 3.04 -23.13
CA CYS A 145 11.50 2.05 -22.13
C CYS A 145 10.79 2.68 -20.93
N ARG A 146 9.82 1.96 -20.38
CA ARG A 146 9.03 2.38 -19.23
C ARG A 146 8.90 1.22 -18.25
N GLY A 147 8.79 1.55 -16.96
CA GLY A 147 8.74 0.56 -15.88
C GLY A 147 7.43 -0.23 -15.85
N VAL A 148 6.77 -0.28 -14.70
CA VAL A 148 5.52 -1.04 -14.54
C VAL A 148 4.28 -0.32 -15.07
N THR A 149 4.41 0.94 -15.48
CA THR A 149 3.33 1.69 -16.16
C THR A 149 3.90 2.52 -17.31
N GLN A 150 3.07 2.89 -18.27
CA GLN A 150 3.49 3.71 -19.42
C GLN A 150 4.04 5.10 -19.00
N GLY A 151 3.57 5.66 -17.88
CA GLY A 151 4.03 6.94 -17.34
C GLY A 151 5.31 6.85 -16.49
N GLN A 152 5.69 5.65 -16.05
CA GLN A 152 6.85 5.46 -15.21
C GLN A 152 8.14 5.54 -16.03
N THR A 153 8.69 6.74 -16.09
CA THR A 153 10.09 6.94 -16.47
C THR A 153 10.97 6.32 -15.39
N GLY A 154 12.02 5.59 -15.76
CA GLY A 154 12.85 4.87 -14.78
C GLY A 154 13.57 5.78 -13.78
N PHE A 155 13.54 7.09 -14.04
CA PHE A 155 14.06 8.16 -13.23
C PHE A 155 13.38 8.27 -11.85
N VAL A 156 12.05 8.14 -11.79
CA VAL A 156 11.30 8.27 -10.53
C VAL A 156 11.48 7.04 -9.65
N SER A 157 11.69 5.88 -10.28
CA SER A 157 11.73 4.58 -9.61
C SER A 157 13.12 4.03 -9.35
N ARG A 158 14.18 4.77 -9.72
CA ARG A 158 15.58 4.33 -9.56
C ARG A 158 15.84 3.01 -10.27
N GLN A 159 15.40 2.86 -11.51
CA GLN A 159 15.36 1.55 -12.19
C GLN A 159 16.42 1.34 -13.27
N TYR A 160 17.32 2.29 -13.49
CA TYR A 160 18.40 2.15 -14.46
C TYR A 160 19.68 2.90 -14.05
N ASN A 161 20.79 2.51 -14.69
CA ASN A 161 22.07 3.22 -14.68
C ASN A 161 22.33 3.82 -16.07
N LEU A 162 23.05 4.94 -16.10
CA LEU A 162 23.42 5.65 -17.33
C LEU A 162 24.82 5.32 -17.78
N TRP A 163 24.97 5.05 -19.06
CA TRP A 163 26.22 4.71 -19.71
C TRP A 163 26.38 5.48 -21.02
N THR A 164 27.63 5.66 -21.43
CA THR A 164 27.96 6.10 -22.78
C THR A 164 28.25 4.90 -23.66
N ALA A 165 27.48 4.74 -24.74
CA ALA A 165 27.63 3.65 -25.70
C ALA A 165 27.73 4.20 -27.13
N GLN A 166 28.68 3.68 -27.92
CA GLN A 166 28.91 4.16 -29.29
C GLN A 166 27.86 3.63 -30.28
N THR A 167 27.46 2.38 -30.07
CA THR A 167 26.47 1.65 -30.87
C THR A 167 25.43 0.99 -29.98
N LEU A 168 24.32 0.55 -30.58
CA LEU A 168 23.31 -0.25 -29.88
C LEU A 168 23.92 -1.53 -29.30
N ASP A 169 24.83 -2.18 -30.03
CA ASP A 169 25.44 -3.43 -29.59
C ASP A 169 26.39 -3.20 -28.39
N ASP A 170 27.08 -2.06 -28.34
CA ASP A 170 27.83 -1.67 -27.14
C ASP A 170 26.88 -1.48 -25.94
N CYS A 171 25.72 -0.85 -26.14
CA CYS A 171 24.72 -0.68 -25.09
C CYS A 171 24.16 -2.03 -24.60
N LYS A 172 23.89 -2.97 -25.53
CA LYS A 172 23.47 -4.33 -25.20
C LYS A 172 24.51 -5.08 -24.38
N ALA A 173 25.80 -4.90 -24.70
CA ALA A 173 26.89 -5.55 -23.99
C ALA A 173 27.02 -5.09 -22.52
N LEU A 174 26.55 -3.87 -22.21
CA LEU A 174 26.51 -3.35 -20.84
C LEU A 174 25.41 -3.99 -19.97
N CYS A 175 24.39 -4.60 -20.59
CA CYS A 175 23.31 -5.27 -19.89
C CYS A 175 23.76 -6.63 -19.32
N THR A 176 24.33 -6.60 -18.12
CA THR A 176 24.84 -7.79 -17.42
C THR A 176 24.15 -7.96 -16.05
N GLY A 177 24.29 -9.15 -15.44
CA GLY A 177 23.78 -9.43 -14.09
C GLY A 177 22.27 -9.17 -13.91
N PRO A 178 21.86 -8.24 -13.01
CA PRO A 178 20.45 -7.93 -12.70
C PRO A 178 19.76 -7.11 -13.80
N CYS A 179 20.45 -6.79 -14.90
CA CYS A 179 19.87 -6.03 -15.99
C CYS A 179 18.63 -6.74 -16.57
N THR A 180 17.54 -5.99 -16.70
CA THR A 180 16.23 -6.38 -17.25
C THR A 180 16.00 -5.85 -18.66
N GLY A 181 16.83 -4.91 -19.14
CA GLY A 181 16.78 -4.39 -20.51
C GLY A 181 17.60 -3.12 -20.69
N ILE A 182 17.50 -2.51 -21.87
CA ILE A 182 18.23 -1.29 -22.22
C ILE A 182 17.36 -0.29 -22.98
N GLU A 183 17.69 1.00 -22.83
CA GLU A 183 17.24 2.08 -23.70
C GLU A 183 18.45 2.75 -24.36
N PHE A 184 18.46 2.90 -25.69
CA PHE A 184 19.58 3.47 -26.42
C PHE A 184 19.15 4.65 -27.30
N GLN A 185 19.97 5.71 -27.38
CA GLN A 185 19.79 6.80 -28.34
C GLN A 185 21.12 7.11 -29.05
N ALA A 186 21.18 6.76 -30.34
CA ALA A 186 22.39 6.81 -31.15
C ALA A 186 22.99 8.22 -31.31
N SER A 187 22.15 9.25 -31.43
CA SER A 187 22.61 10.63 -31.65
C SER A 187 23.32 11.23 -30.45
N LYS A 188 23.00 10.77 -29.24
CA LYS A 188 23.58 11.26 -27.98
C LYS A 188 24.58 10.29 -27.34
N LYS A 189 24.81 9.13 -27.94
CA LYS A 189 25.62 8.05 -27.34
C LYS A 189 25.10 7.66 -25.95
N TYR A 190 23.79 7.73 -25.78
CA TYR A 190 23.08 7.55 -24.51
C TYR A 190 22.60 6.11 -24.38
N CYS A 191 22.91 5.48 -23.25
CA CYS A 191 22.50 4.12 -22.95
C CYS A 191 22.00 4.05 -21.51
N GLU A 192 20.77 3.62 -21.29
CA GLU A 192 20.26 3.22 -19.99
C GLU A 192 20.33 1.70 -19.87
N THR A 193 20.93 1.18 -18.81
CA THR A 193 20.81 -0.23 -18.44
C THR A 193 19.82 -0.36 -17.30
N TRP A 194 18.68 -0.96 -17.58
CA TRP A 194 17.58 -1.12 -16.63
C TRP A 194 17.79 -2.35 -15.75
N PHE A 195 17.42 -2.24 -14.48
CA PHE A 195 17.36 -3.34 -13.51
C PHE A 195 15.99 -3.45 -12.82
N GLY A 196 15.08 -2.50 -13.06
CA GLY A 196 13.65 -2.68 -12.82
C GLY A 196 12.94 -3.28 -14.03
N ASP A 197 11.83 -3.99 -13.81
CA ASP A 197 11.06 -4.57 -14.91
C ASP A 197 10.60 -3.49 -15.91
N ILE A 198 10.95 -3.68 -17.18
CA ILE A 198 10.41 -2.88 -18.30
C ILE A 198 9.16 -3.60 -18.81
N LEU A 199 7.97 -3.09 -18.48
CA LEU A 199 6.70 -3.68 -18.91
C LEU A 199 5.99 -2.87 -19.99
N PHE A 200 6.46 -1.65 -20.25
CA PHE A 200 5.88 -0.77 -21.25
C PHE A 200 6.97 -0.05 -22.05
N SER A 201 6.61 0.45 -23.22
CA SER A 201 7.41 1.46 -23.91
C SER A 201 6.51 2.55 -24.46
N THR A 202 7.05 3.74 -24.74
CA THR A 202 6.32 4.86 -25.34
C THR A 202 7.00 5.35 -26.60
N LYS A 203 6.25 5.97 -27.52
CA LYS A 203 6.81 6.51 -28.76
C LYS A 203 7.76 7.65 -28.42
N SER A 204 9.00 7.56 -28.87
CA SER A 204 10.03 8.58 -28.66
C SER A 204 11.05 8.50 -29.79
N ASP A 205 11.11 9.54 -30.63
CA ASP A 205 11.90 9.51 -31.85
C ASP A 205 13.40 9.36 -31.57
N GLY A 206 14.04 8.43 -32.27
CA GLY A 206 15.48 8.14 -32.15
C GLY A 206 15.89 7.33 -30.92
N PHE A 207 14.94 6.91 -30.07
CA PHE A 207 15.20 5.98 -28.99
C PHE A 207 14.94 4.54 -29.42
N GLU A 208 15.68 3.61 -28.81
CA GLU A 208 15.53 2.18 -29.03
C GLU A 208 15.39 1.43 -27.70
N CYS A 209 14.26 0.75 -27.49
CA CYS A 209 13.97 0.01 -26.25
C CYS A 209 14.06 -1.50 -26.46
N TYR A 210 14.87 -2.16 -25.64
CA TYR A 210 15.03 -3.61 -25.64
C TYR A 210 14.87 -4.17 -24.24
N VAL A 211 14.20 -5.30 -24.11
CA VAL A 211 14.02 -6.00 -22.84
C VAL A 211 14.75 -7.33 -22.86
N LYS A 212 15.25 -7.77 -21.71
CA LYS A 212 15.84 -9.09 -21.55
C LYS A 212 14.79 -10.12 -21.95
N GLU A 213 15.18 -11.05 -22.79
CA GLU A 213 14.35 -12.18 -23.16
C GLU A 213 14.24 -13.10 -21.95
N ASN A 214 13.37 -12.72 -21.02
CA ASN A 214 12.92 -13.60 -19.97
C ASN A 214 11.77 -14.42 -20.54
N ILE A 215 11.93 -15.73 -20.54
CA ILE A 215 10.87 -16.69 -20.88
C ILE A 215 9.60 -16.39 -20.04
N ASP A 216 9.76 -15.78 -18.86
CA ASP A 216 8.68 -15.38 -17.97
C ASP A 216 8.04 -14.01 -18.25
N GLN A 217 8.64 -13.10 -19.03
CA GLN A 217 8.10 -11.74 -19.19
C GLN A 217 7.04 -11.66 -20.30
N ALA A 218 7.29 -12.37 -21.41
CA ALA A 218 6.25 -12.69 -22.39
C ALA A 218 5.13 -13.49 -21.71
N SER A 219 5.48 -14.42 -20.81
CA SER A 219 4.51 -15.18 -20.02
C SER A 219 3.79 -14.33 -18.96
N LYS A 220 4.38 -13.28 -18.37
CA LYS A 220 3.72 -12.38 -17.41
C LYS A 220 2.73 -11.44 -18.10
N LEU A 221 3.12 -10.83 -19.23
CA LEU A 221 2.19 -10.02 -20.04
C LEU A 221 1.12 -10.89 -20.71
N ALA A 222 1.45 -12.13 -21.10
CA ALA A 222 0.49 -13.11 -21.60
C ALA A 222 -0.30 -13.86 -20.51
N MET A 223 0.14 -13.87 -19.25
CA MET A 223 -0.58 -14.46 -18.11
C MET A 223 -1.70 -13.54 -17.63
N ILE A 224 -1.55 -12.23 -17.80
CA ILE A 224 -2.55 -11.27 -17.33
C ILE A 224 -3.70 -11.14 -18.35
N ARG A 225 -3.43 -11.30 -19.66
CA ARG A 225 -4.49 -11.34 -20.66
C ARG A 225 -5.07 -12.77 -20.76
N PRO A 226 -6.38 -12.97 -20.56
CA PRO A 226 -7.00 -14.26 -20.80
C PRO A 226 -6.78 -14.67 -22.26
N GLN A 227 -6.12 -15.80 -22.51
CA GLN A 227 -5.83 -16.28 -23.87
C GLN A 227 -7.06 -16.83 -24.58
N ASP A 228 -8.06 -17.25 -23.80
CA ASP A 228 -9.37 -17.66 -24.26
C ASP A 228 -10.41 -16.80 -23.53
N ASP A 229 -11.18 -16.02 -24.27
CA ASP A 229 -12.29 -15.20 -23.77
C ASP A 229 -13.65 -15.68 -24.32
N SER A 230 -13.67 -16.82 -25.01
CA SER A 230 -14.87 -17.37 -25.65
C SER A 230 -15.93 -17.79 -24.63
N CYS A 231 -15.51 -18.05 -23.39
CA CYS A 231 -16.39 -18.39 -22.28
C CYS A 231 -17.07 -17.19 -21.63
N LEU A 232 -16.66 -15.96 -21.94
CA LEU A 232 -17.14 -14.73 -21.30
C LEU A 232 -18.39 -14.19 -22.00
N ARG A 233 -19.35 -13.70 -21.21
CA ARG A 233 -20.59 -13.09 -21.70
C ARG A 233 -20.34 -11.65 -22.15
N GLU A 234 -20.88 -11.24 -23.29
CA GLU A 234 -20.86 -9.84 -23.68
C GLU A 234 -21.77 -8.99 -22.77
N GLU A 235 -21.20 -8.01 -22.07
CA GLU A 235 -21.97 -7.00 -21.34
C GLU A 235 -22.25 -5.82 -22.28
N ILE A 236 -23.46 -5.75 -22.80
CA ILE A 236 -23.87 -4.75 -23.81
C ILE A 236 -23.69 -3.29 -23.36
N ARG A 237 -23.63 -3.03 -22.05
CA ARG A 237 -23.39 -1.69 -21.47
C ARG A 237 -21.91 -1.39 -21.21
N GLY A 238 -21.03 -2.33 -21.54
CA GLY A 238 -19.60 -2.27 -21.28
C GLY A 238 -19.22 -2.63 -19.83
N CYS A 239 -17.95 -2.91 -19.62
CA CYS A 239 -17.44 -3.38 -18.33
C CYS A 239 -17.69 -2.39 -17.19
N GLY A 240 -17.66 -1.08 -17.46
CA GLY A 240 -17.90 -0.03 -16.48
C GLY A 240 -19.27 -0.09 -15.77
N ALA A 241 -20.25 -0.75 -16.39
CA ALA A 241 -21.58 -0.93 -15.81
C ALA A 241 -21.63 -2.00 -14.70
N LEU A 242 -20.59 -2.83 -14.58
CA LEU A 242 -20.52 -3.95 -13.65
C LEU A 242 -19.98 -3.48 -12.31
N GLN A 243 -20.75 -3.72 -11.24
CA GLN A 243 -20.47 -3.22 -9.89
C GLN A 243 -20.16 -4.33 -8.90
N ASP A 244 -20.23 -5.59 -9.35
CA ASP A 244 -19.90 -6.78 -8.59
C ASP A 244 -18.81 -7.60 -9.29
N ARG A 245 -18.05 -8.32 -8.48
CA ARG A 245 -16.89 -9.12 -8.90
C ARG A 245 -17.27 -10.19 -9.91
N TYR A 246 -18.37 -10.90 -9.68
CA TYR A 246 -18.72 -12.10 -10.44
C TYR A 246 -19.20 -11.75 -11.84
N SER A 247 -20.09 -10.76 -11.98
CA SER A 247 -20.50 -10.25 -13.28
C SER A 247 -19.29 -9.70 -14.04
N CYS A 248 -18.40 -8.97 -13.35
CA CYS A 248 -17.17 -8.46 -13.96
C CYS A 248 -16.30 -9.60 -14.52
N LEU A 249 -15.91 -10.56 -13.68
CA LEU A 249 -14.98 -11.64 -14.05
C LEU A 249 -15.59 -12.74 -14.94
N SER A 250 -16.85 -12.60 -15.33
CA SER A 250 -17.51 -13.51 -16.26
C SER A 250 -17.96 -12.83 -17.55
N SER A 251 -17.59 -11.57 -17.72
CA SER A 251 -17.97 -10.75 -18.85
C SER A 251 -16.79 -10.23 -19.65
N LYS A 252 -17.08 -9.89 -20.90
CA LYS A 252 -16.26 -9.04 -21.76
C LYS A 252 -17.09 -7.85 -22.22
N ASP A 253 -16.42 -6.77 -22.60
CA ASP A 253 -17.10 -5.53 -22.99
C ASP A 253 -17.89 -5.76 -24.28
N GLY A 254 -19.21 -5.74 -24.19
CA GLY A 254 -20.13 -5.87 -25.32
C GLY A 254 -20.62 -4.52 -25.83
N SER A 255 -20.06 -3.40 -25.38
CA SER A 255 -20.53 -2.08 -25.81
C SER A 255 -20.27 -1.85 -27.29
N ASP A 256 -21.00 -0.89 -27.88
CA ASP A 256 -20.76 -0.47 -29.26
C ASP A 256 -19.47 0.34 -29.44
N THR A 257 -18.82 0.71 -28.34
CA THR A 257 -17.58 1.48 -28.34
C THR A 257 -16.42 0.55 -28.69
N THR A 258 -15.87 0.63 -29.90
CA THR A 258 -14.76 -0.24 -30.33
C THR A 258 -13.47 0.05 -29.56
N ASP A 259 -13.21 1.32 -29.29
CA ASP A 259 -12.05 1.80 -28.56
C ASP A 259 -12.38 3.08 -27.78
N ILE A 260 -11.66 3.28 -26.67
CA ILE A 260 -11.70 4.50 -25.87
C ILE A 260 -10.29 5.06 -25.86
N TYR A 261 -10.10 6.25 -26.44
CA TYR A 261 -8.78 6.90 -26.57
C TYR A 261 -7.73 6.03 -27.31
N GLY A 262 -8.17 5.34 -28.36
CA GLY A 262 -7.32 4.43 -29.13
C GLY A 262 -6.87 3.20 -28.35
N LEU A 263 -7.59 2.83 -27.28
CA LEU A 263 -7.45 1.56 -26.58
C LEU A 263 -8.67 0.73 -26.89
N LYS A 264 -8.47 -0.46 -27.45
CA LYS A 264 -9.55 -1.38 -27.74
C LYS A 264 -10.34 -1.65 -26.45
N VAL A 265 -11.66 -1.54 -26.52
CA VAL A 265 -12.52 -1.92 -25.39
C VAL A 265 -13.52 -2.99 -25.80
N LYS A 266 -14.16 -2.88 -26.96
CA LYS A 266 -15.11 -3.91 -27.42
C LYS A 266 -14.46 -5.27 -27.55
N GLY A 267 -15.10 -6.24 -26.92
CA GLY A 267 -14.66 -7.63 -26.82
C GLY A 267 -13.52 -7.85 -25.84
N GLU A 268 -13.00 -6.82 -25.16
CA GLU A 268 -11.96 -7.03 -24.14
C GLU A 268 -12.57 -7.64 -22.87
N PRO A 269 -11.86 -8.56 -22.20
CA PRO A 269 -12.29 -9.10 -20.92
C PRO A 269 -12.42 -7.98 -19.87
N CYS A 270 -13.44 -8.10 -19.04
CA CYS A 270 -13.71 -7.17 -17.96
C CYS A 270 -12.85 -7.48 -16.72
N ILE A 271 -12.19 -6.47 -16.16
CA ILE A 271 -11.22 -6.62 -15.06
C ILE A 271 -11.76 -6.01 -13.77
N TRP A 272 -11.76 -6.80 -12.69
CA TRP A 272 -12.30 -6.40 -11.41
C TRP A 272 -11.25 -5.71 -10.55
N CYS A 273 -11.57 -4.56 -9.95
CA CYS A 273 -10.63 -3.70 -9.23
C CYS A 273 -10.74 -3.85 -7.69
N GLY A 274 -10.96 -5.08 -7.22
CA GLY A 274 -10.98 -5.40 -5.79
C GLY A 274 -12.12 -4.71 -5.02
N GLY A 275 -13.20 -4.33 -5.70
CA GLY A 275 -14.34 -3.61 -5.12
C GLY A 275 -14.13 -2.12 -4.92
N THR A 276 -12.95 -1.60 -5.27
CA THR A 276 -12.65 -0.17 -5.33
C THR A 276 -12.82 0.37 -6.75
N ALA A 277 -12.88 1.69 -6.88
CA ALA A 277 -12.87 2.32 -8.20
C ALA A 277 -11.58 1.96 -8.95
N CYS A 278 -11.67 1.56 -10.21
CA CYS A 278 -10.50 1.19 -11.00
C CYS A 278 -9.53 2.36 -11.25
N ARG A 279 -10.07 3.59 -11.29
CA ARG A 279 -9.32 4.82 -11.61
C ARG A 279 -9.84 5.99 -10.80
N THR A 280 -8.98 6.98 -10.58
CA THR A 280 -9.33 8.22 -9.88
C THR A 280 -10.46 8.94 -10.59
N GLY A 281 -11.46 9.41 -9.84
CA GLY A 281 -12.62 10.13 -10.38
C GLY A 281 -13.70 9.25 -11.04
N SER A 282 -13.55 7.93 -11.04
CA SER A 282 -14.58 6.99 -11.52
C SER A 282 -15.27 6.27 -10.36
N ALA A 283 -16.52 5.86 -10.56
CA ALA A 283 -17.23 4.92 -9.68
C ALA A 283 -17.19 3.48 -10.22
N ASN A 284 -16.54 3.24 -11.35
CA ASN A 284 -16.48 1.93 -11.99
C ASN A 284 -15.54 1.02 -11.20
N LYS A 285 -16.06 -0.12 -10.76
CA LYS A 285 -15.29 -1.18 -10.08
C LYS A 285 -14.77 -2.25 -11.04
N CYS A 286 -15.15 -2.13 -12.30
CA CYS A 286 -14.83 -3.02 -13.38
C CYS A 286 -14.51 -2.19 -14.63
N GLU A 287 -13.42 -2.48 -15.33
CA GLU A 287 -13.02 -1.77 -16.56
C GLU A 287 -12.50 -2.77 -17.62
N PRO A 288 -12.56 -2.44 -18.92
CA PRO A 288 -12.02 -3.30 -19.98
C PRO A 288 -10.50 -3.47 -19.85
N PHE A 289 -9.98 -4.66 -20.17
CA PHE A 289 -8.56 -5.00 -19.98
C PHE A 289 -7.58 -4.00 -20.57
N ASP A 290 -7.65 -3.72 -21.86
CA ASP A 290 -6.71 -2.80 -22.51
C ASP A 290 -6.89 -1.36 -22.02
N PHE A 291 -8.12 -0.97 -21.67
CA PHE A 291 -8.39 0.34 -21.07
C PHE A 291 -7.75 0.49 -19.70
N LEU A 292 -7.85 -0.53 -18.85
CA LEU A 292 -7.17 -0.57 -17.56
C LEU A 292 -5.66 -0.63 -17.83
N MET A 293 -5.13 -1.70 -18.41
CA MET A 293 -3.68 -1.95 -18.46
C MET A 293 -2.88 -0.92 -19.27
N ARG A 294 -3.50 -0.20 -20.22
CA ARG A 294 -2.80 0.75 -21.11
C ARG A 294 -3.37 2.18 -21.07
N GLY A 295 -4.33 2.47 -20.20
CA GLY A 295 -5.02 3.76 -20.11
C GLY A 295 -4.24 4.87 -19.43
N MET A 296 -3.25 4.52 -18.60
CA MET A 296 -2.54 5.48 -17.78
C MET A 296 -1.64 6.41 -18.61
N GLY A 297 -1.77 7.72 -18.40
CA GLY A 297 -0.89 8.71 -19.02
C GLY A 297 -1.20 9.06 -20.48
N LYS A 298 -2.27 8.51 -21.08
CA LYS A 298 -2.87 9.11 -22.27
C LYS A 298 -3.63 10.37 -21.85
N GLU A 299 -3.54 11.46 -22.61
CA GLU A 299 -4.12 12.80 -22.32
C GLU A 299 -5.58 12.82 -21.83
N HIS A 300 -6.33 11.73 -22.01
CA HIS A 300 -7.73 11.60 -21.62
C HIS A 300 -8.09 10.28 -20.91
N GLY A 301 -7.14 9.39 -20.63
CA GLY A 301 -7.40 8.07 -20.03
C GLY A 301 -7.77 8.16 -18.55
N PHE A 302 -6.76 8.36 -17.70
CA PHE A 302 -6.86 8.68 -16.27
C PHE A 302 -5.45 8.98 -15.70
N ASP A 303 -5.38 9.82 -14.67
CA ASP A 303 -4.12 10.28 -14.06
C ASP A 303 -3.48 9.21 -13.17
N SER A 304 -4.29 8.38 -12.53
CA SER A 304 -3.82 7.27 -11.71
C SER A 304 -4.85 6.15 -11.61
N PHE A 305 -4.34 4.94 -11.46
CA PHE A 305 -5.10 3.79 -11.01
C PHE A 305 -5.29 3.87 -9.50
N THR A 306 -6.52 3.70 -9.03
CA THR A 306 -6.76 3.52 -7.59
C THR A 306 -6.52 2.06 -7.18
N ALA A 307 -6.58 1.12 -8.13
CA ALA A 307 -6.52 -0.32 -7.89
C ALA A 307 -5.16 -0.96 -8.23
N VAL A 308 -4.05 -0.19 -8.23
CA VAL A 308 -2.71 -0.76 -8.53
C VAL A 308 -2.39 -1.85 -7.51
N GLY A 309 -2.30 -3.09 -7.99
CA GLY A 309 -1.94 -4.25 -7.19
C GLY A 309 -3.10 -5.06 -6.60
N SER A 310 -4.36 -4.68 -6.87
CA SER A 310 -5.55 -5.39 -6.35
C SER A 310 -6.61 -5.70 -7.41
N PHE A 311 -6.17 -5.96 -8.64
CA PHE A 311 -7.09 -6.33 -9.72
C PHE A 311 -7.11 -7.84 -9.97
N GLU A 312 -8.24 -8.32 -10.47
CA GLU A 312 -8.47 -9.72 -10.81
C GLU A 312 -8.89 -9.81 -12.27
N THR A 313 -8.35 -10.79 -12.99
CA THR A 313 -8.63 -11.03 -14.41
C THR A 313 -9.53 -12.24 -14.58
N PRO A 314 -10.46 -12.24 -15.55
CA PRO A 314 -11.33 -13.38 -15.79
C PRO A 314 -10.52 -14.54 -16.38
N THR A 315 -10.81 -15.77 -15.99
CA THR A 315 -10.12 -16.97 -16.48
C THR A 315 -11.11 -17.92 -17.12
N CYS A 316 -10.81 -18.38 -18.33
CA CYS A 316 -11.52 -19.45 -19.01
C CYS A 316 -10.69 -20.74 -18.95
N GLU A 317 -11.25 -21.81 -18.38
CA GLU A 317 -10.68 -23.16 -18.44
C GLU A 317 -11.66 -24.08 -19.19
N ALA A 318 -11.17 -24.73 -20.24
CA ALA A 318 -11.98 -25.64 -21.08
C ALA A 318 -13.30 -25.02 -21.58
N GLY A 319 -13.28 -23.75 -22.01
CA GLY A 319 -14.47 -23.03 -22.50
C GLY A 319 -15.48 -22.63 -21.41
N LYS A 320 -15.09 -22.71 -20.13
CA LYS A 320 -15.91 -22.28 -18.99
C LYS A 320 -15.20 -21.22 -18.17
N SER A 321 -15.96 -20.23 -17.70
CA SER A 321 -15.46 -19.23 -16.76
C SER A 321 -15.30 -19.90 -15.40
N THR A 322 -14.09 -19.95 -14.87
CA THR A 322 -13.81 -20.61 -13.59
C THR A 322 -14.51 -19.91 -12.42
N VAL A 323 -14.70 -18.59 -12.52
CA VAL A 323 -15.37 -17.77 -11.50
C VAL A 323 -16.88 -18.10 -11.42
N PHE A 324 -17.51 -18.50 -12.52
CA PHE A 324 -18.90 -18.96 -12.50
C PHE A 324 -19.06 -20.34 -11.85
N ASP A 325 -18.14 -21.26 -12.15
CA ASP A 325 -18.18 -22.62 -11.59
C ASP A 325 -17.87 -22.58 -10.09
N GLU A 326 -16.92 -21.75 -9.65
CA GLU A 326 -16.64 -21.50 -8.23
C GLU A 326 -17.82 -20.85 -7.51
N ALA A 327 -18.48 -19.86 -8.10
CA ALA A 327 -19.63 -19.19 -7.48
C ALA A 327 -20.85 -20.11 -7.38
N ALA A 328 -21.15 -20.89 -8.43
CA ALA A 328 -22.25 -21.83 -8.41
C ALA A 328 -22.02 -22.97 -7.39
N GLN A 329 -20.78 -23.47 -7.28
CA GLN A 329 -20.42 -24.48 -6.28
C GLN A 329 -20.35 -23.91 -4.85
N MET A 330 -19.84 -22.69 -4.67
CA MET A 330 -19.76 -22.06 -3.35
C MET A 330 -21.12 -21.64 -2.80
N VAL A 331 -22.04 -21.19 -3.65
CA VAL A 331 -23.33 -20.63 -3.19
C VAL A 331 -24.39 -21.73 -2.99
N PHE A 332 -24.39 -22.81 -3.78
CA PHE A 332 -25.47 -23.81 -3.74
C PHE A 332 -25.04 -25.24 -3.42
N GLY A 333 -23.74 -25.49 -3.31
CA GLY A 333 -23.22 -26.85 -3.15
C GLY A 333 -23.62 -27.76 -4.32
N ASN A 334 -23.68 -29.07 -4.05
CA ASN A 334 -24.07 -30.05 -5.04
C ASN A 334 -25.61 -30.03 -5.27
N VAL A 335 -26.07 -29.59 -6.45
CA VAL A 335 -27.49 -29.52 -6.82
C VAL A 335 -28.09 -30.84 -7.37
N ASP A 336 -27.35 -31.96 -7.34
CA ASP A 336 -27.77 -33.26 -7.90
C ASP A 336 -29.06 -33.81 -7.27
N CYS A 337 -29.44 -33.33 -6.08
CA CYS A 337 -30.70 -33.72 -5.43
C CYS A 337 -31.95 -33.04 -6.03
N LEU A 338 -31.76 -31.98 -6.83
CA LEU A 338 -32.83 -31.18 -7.40
C LEU A 338 -33.29 -31.73 -8.76
N LYS A 339 -34.59 -31.60 -9.04
CA LYS A 339 -35.20 -32.09 -10.28
C LYS A 339 -35.00 -31.12 -11.42
N LYS A 340 -34.41 -31.58 -12.52
CA LYS A 340 -34.27 -30.76 -13.73
C LYS A 340 -35.61 -30.55 -14.42
N GLN A 341 -35.98 -29.29 -14.67
CA GLN A 341 -37.23 -28.92 -15.30
C GLN A 341 -36.99 -28.57 -16.77
N ALA A 342 -37.43 -29.42 -17.69
CA ALA A 342 -37.16 -29.25 -19.12
C ALA A 342 -37.68 -27.92 -19.69
N GLU A 343 -38.86 -27.48 -19.24
CA GLU A 343 -39.46 -26.18 -19.59
C GLU A 343 -38.92 -25.02 -18.74
N GLY A 344 -38.00 -25.32 -17.81
CA GLY A 344 -37.32 -24.39 -16.90
C GLY A 344 -38.15 -23.87 -15.74
N CYS A 345 -37.52 -23.04 -14.90
CA CYS A 345 -38.12 -22.57 -13.65
C CYS A 345 -39.34 -21.68 -13.89
N GLY A 346 -39.34 -20.87 -14.96
CA GLY A 346 -40.44 -19.97 -15.33
C GLY A 346 -41.80 -20.65 -15.51
N ALA A 347 -41.80 -21.93 -15.91
CA ALA A 347 -43.02 -22.72 -16.09
C ALA A 347 -43.64 -23.18 -14.76
N ILE A 348 -42.91 -23.09 -13.65
CA ILE A 348 -43.33 -23.58 -12.34
C ILE A 348 -44.18 -22.49 -11.66
N LYS A 349 -45.42 -22.84 -11.30
CA LYS A 349 -46.34 -21.91 -10.63
C LYS A 349 -46.60 -22.27 -9.16
N ASP A 350 -45.94 -23.30 -8.63
CA ASP A 350 -46.05 -23.70 -7.22
C ASP A 350 -44.70 -23.70 -6.49
N ARG A 351 -44.74 -23.32 -5.21
CA ARG A 351 -43.56 -23.15 -4.36
C ARG A 351 -42.76 -24.42 -4.17
N SER A 352 -43.42 -25.55 -3.95
CA SER A 352 -42.75 -26.80 -3.60
C SER A 352 -41.97 -27.38 -4.78
N THR A 353 -42.55 -27.33 -5.98
CA THR A 353 -41.86 -27.77 -7.20
C THR A 353 -40.71 -26.82 -7.50
N CYS A 354 -40.89 -25.50 -7.30
CA CYS A 354 -39.83 -24.52 -7.51
C CYS A 354 -38.63 -24.82 -6.62
N LEU A 355 -38.85 -24.99 -5.31
CA LEU A 355 -37.79 -25.22 -4.32
C LEU A 355 -37.18 -26.63 -4.33
N SER A 356 -37.59 -27.49 -5.25
CA SER A 356 -37.01 -28.83 -5.45
C SER A 356 -36.46 -29.03 -6.86
N SER A 357 -36.23 -27.94 -7.60
CA SER A 357 -35.92 -27.98 -9.02
C SER A 357 -34.70 -27.15 -9.43
N VAL A 358 -34.12 -27.51 -10.57
CA VAL A 358 -33.15 -26.71 -11.33
C VAL A 358 -33.69 -26.43 -12.73
N ASP A 359 -33.29 -25.31 -13.32
CA ASP A 359 -33.70 -24.95 -14.68
C ASP A 359 -33.03 -25.87 -15.71
N GLY A 360 -33.82 -26.48 -16.59
CA GLY A 360 -33.34 -27.37 -17.63
C GLY A 360 -33.15 -26.70 -18.99
N ARG A 361 -33.48 -25.41 -19.14
CA ARG A 361 -33.40 -24.71 -20.42
C ARG A 361 -31.97 -24.30 -20.74
N GLN A 362 -31.62 -24.38 -22.02
CA GLN A 362 -30.42 -23.78 -22.58
C GLN A 362 -30.78 -22.46 -23.27
N PHE A 363 -30.34 -21.32 -22.72
CA PHE A 363 -30.52 -20.03 -23.37
C PHE A 363 -29.23 -19.59 -24.08
N PRO A 364 -29.30 -19.14 -25.34
CA PRO A 364 -28.19 -18.47 -26.01
C PRO A 364 -27.79 -17.22 -25.23
N GLY A 365 -26.55 -17.14 -24.74
CA GLY A 365 -26.00 -15.97 -24.04
C GLY A 365 -26.26 -15.88 -22.53
N LEU A 366 -27.10 -16.75 -21.95
CA LEU A 366 -27.34 -16.84 -20.51
C LEU A 366 -27.30 -18.31 -20.05
N LYS A 367 -26.29 -18.67 -19.26
CA LYS A 367 -26.17 -20.02 -18.68
C LYS A 367 -27.13 -20.19 -17.50
N VAL A 368 -28.41 -20.46 -17.79
CA VAL A 368 -29.41 -20.78 -16.75
C VAL A 368 -29.56 -22.29 -16.49
N GLU A 369 -29.06 -23.14 -17.40
CA GLU A 369 -29.12 -24.59 -17.23
C GLU A 369 -28.42 -25.03 -15.93
N ASN A 370 -29.10 -25.90 -15.17
CA ASN A 370 -28.70 -26.41 -13.86
C ASN A 370 -28.63 -25.36 -12.73
N GLN A 371 -29.13 -24.15 -12.94
CA GLN A 371 -29.31 -23.21 -11.83
C GLN A 371 -30.49 -23.62 -10.96
N PRO A 372 -30.39 -23.53 -9.61
CA PRO A 372 -31.53 -23.75 -8.75
C PRO A 372 -32.64 -22.75 -9.05
N CYS A 373 -33.87 -23.24 -8.99
CA CYS A 373 -35.03 -22.40 -9.14
C CYS A 373 -35.27 -21.56 -7.86
N VAL A 374 -35.74 -20.33 -8.06
CA VAL A 374 -36.00 -19.35 -7.00
C VAL A 374 -37.48 -18.99 -6.98
N TRP A 375 -38.13 -19.19 -5.83
CA TRP A 375 -39.52 -18.83 -5.59
C TRP A 375 -39.64 -17.39 -5.07
N CYS A 376 -40.44 -16.57 -5.74
CA CYS A 376 -40.56 -15.13 -5.48
C CYS A 376 -41.75 -14.77 -4.58
N GLY A 377 -41.94 -15.56 -3.51
CA GLY A 377 -42.96 -15.28 -2.49
C GLY A 377 -44.42 -15.37 -2.98
N GLY A 378 -44.68 -15.96 -4.15
CA GLY A 378 -46.01 -16.05 -4.75
C GLY A 378 -46.41 -14.83 -5.60
N ALA A 379 -45.50 -13.89 -5.82
CA ALA A 379 -45.62 -12.80 -6.78
C ALA A 379 -44.70 -13.04 -8.00
N PRO A 380 -44.92 -12.34 -9.13
CA PRO A 380 -44.01 -12.40 -10.26
C PRO A 380 -42.57 -12.02 -9.87
N CYS A 381 -41.58 -12.78 -10.34
CA CYS A 381 -40.18 -12.58 -10.01
C CYS A 381 -39.55 -11.32 -10.63
N ASN A 382 -40.13 -10.83 -11.72
CA ASN A 382 -39.74 -9.62 -12.44
C ASN A 382 -40.99 -8.91 -12.96
N THR A 383 -40.81 -7.71 -13.53
CA THR A 383 -41.92 -6.90 -14.08
C THR A 383 -42.32 -7.31 -15.50
N ASP A 384 -41.51 -8.13 -16.16
CA ASP A 384 -41.65 -8.40 -17.59
C ASP A 384 -42.54 -9.62 -17.88
N ASN A 385 -42.79 -10.46 -16.87
CA ASN A 385 -43.61 -11.66 -16.99
C ASN A 385 -44.36 -11.99 -15.69
N ASP A 386 -45.17 -13.06 -15.71
CA ASP A 386 -45.97 -13.53 -14.56
C ASP A 386 -45.36 -14.78 -13.87
N ASN A 387 -44.04 -14.98 -14.02
CA ASN A 387 -43.37 -16.16 -13.50
C ASN A 387 -43.18 -16.02 -11.98
N LEU A 388 -43.76 -16.95 -11.23
CA LEU A 388 -43.63 -16.99 -9.76
C LEU A 388 -42.32 -17.69 -9.31
N CYS A 389 -41.63 -18.29 -10.27
CA CYS A 389 -40.40 -19.05 -10.10
C CYS A 389 -39.46 -18.73 -11.28
N GLU A 390 -38.19 -18.42 -11.02
CA GLU A 390 -37.19 -18.13 -12.07
C GLU A 390 -35.85 -18.79 -11.71
N PRO A 391 -34.97 -19.08 -12.69
CA PRO A 391 -33.62 -19.54 -12.37
C PRO A 391 -32.87 -18.48 -11.57
N TYR A 392 -32.04 -18.90 -10.61
CA TYR A 392 -31.36 -18.00 -9.67
C TYR A 392 -30.71 -16.77 -10.33
N GLY A 393 -29.89 -16.97 -11.35
CA GLY A 393 -29.21 -15.88 -12.05
C GLY A 393 -30.16 -14.91 -12.75
N PHE A 394 -31.38 -15.34 -13.10
CA PHE A 394 -32.39 -14.48 -13.71
C PHE A 394 -33.18 -13.71 -12.65
N ALA A 395 -33.55 -14.38 -11.55
CA ALA A 395 -34.23 -13.77 -10.41
C ALA A 395 -33.40 -12.64 -9.77
N LEU A 396 -32.07 -12.70 -9.87
CA LEU A 396 -31.18 -11.72 -9.23
C LEU A 396 -30.62 -10.62 -10.12
N ASN A 397 -30.59 -10.83 -11.43
CA ASN A 397 -30.04 -9.83 -12.37
C ASN A 397 -31.05 -8.76 -12.76
N ASP A 398 -32.32 -8.90 -12.42
CA ASP A 398 -33.33 -7.93 -12.81
C ASP A 398 -33.31 -6.66 -11.93
N LYS A 399 -33.41 -5.51 -12.59
CA LYS A 399 -33.40 -4.17 -11.99
C LYS A 399 -34.71 -3.80 -11.29
N SER A 400 -35.74 -4.63 -11.39
CA SER A 400 -37.09 -4.27 -10.95
C SER A 400 -37.31 -4.33 -9.44
N GLY A 401 -36.43 -4.99 -8.65
CA GLY A 401 -36.40 -4.87 -7.18
C GLY A 401 -37.74 -5.10 -6.46
N ALA A 402 -38.70 -5.78 -7.07
CA ALA A 402 -40.09 -5.66 -6.67
C ALA A 402 -40.49 -6.47 -5.43
N PHE A 403 -39.68 -7.43 -4.94
CA PHE A 403 -40.09 -8.30 -3.82
C PHE A 403 -38.94 -8.71 -2.89
N HIS A 404 -39.24 -8.84 -1.58
CA HIS A 404 -38.25 -8.95 -0.50
C HIS A 404 -38.02 -10.37 0.06
N THR A 405 -38.72 -11.39 -0.43
CA THR A 405 -38.53 -12.79 0.03
C THR A 405 -38.36 -13.74 -1.14
N TYR A 406 -37.11 -14.09 -1.39
CA TYR A 406 -36.74 -15.15 -2.33
C TYR A 406 -36.43 -16.41 -1.54
N PHE A 407 -36.77 -17.57 -2.09
CA PHE A 407 -36.40 -18.87 -1.56
C PHE A 407 -35.74 -19.66 -2.68
N SER A 408 -34.54 -20.20 -2.49
CA SER A 408 -33.90 -21.09 -3.47
C SER A 408 -34.07 -22.54 -3.09
N ALA A 409 -34.13 -23.37 -4.12
CA ALA A 409 -33.82 -24.78 -4.00
C ALA A 409 -32.33 -24.96 -3.66
N ALA A 410 -32.03 -25.75 -2.63
CA ALA A 410 -30.68 -26.18 -2.30
C ALA A 410 -30.66 -27.66 -1.92
N CYS A 411 -29.47 -28.24 -1.76
CA CYS A 411 -29.31 -29.63 -1.32
C CYS A 411 -28.59 -29.71 0.02
N GLU A 412 -29.20 -30.38 0.99
CA GLU A 412 -28.55 -30.75 2.24
C GLU A 412 -28.68 -32.26 2.43
N ALA A 413 -27.55 -32.94 2.63
CA ALA A 413 -27.50 -34.40 2.75
C ALA A 413 -28.20 -35.18 1.61
N GLY A 414 -28.17 -34.63 0.37
CA GLY A 414 -28.78 -35.26 -0.80
C GLY A 414 -30.30 -35.17 -0.86
N GLN A 415 -30.92 -34.31 -0.05
CA GLN A 415 -32.35 -33.98 -0.11
C GLN A 415 -32.55 -32.50 -0.44
N PRO A 416 -33.62 -32.15 -1.20
CA PRO A 416 -33.98 -30.76 -1.43
C PRO A 416 -34.33 -30.08 -0.10
N VAL A 417 -33.66 -28.97 0.18
CA VAL A 417 -33.99 -28.08 1.29
C VAL A 417 -34.34 -26.70 0.75
N GLU A 418 -35.23 -26.03 1.46
CA GLU A 418 -35.55 -24.64 1.20
C GLU A 418 -34.51 -23.75 1.88
N GLU A 419 -33.84 -22.92 1.09
CA GLU A 419 -32.94 -21.90 1.61
C GLU A 419 -33.58 -20.52 1.41
N SER A 420 -33.75 -19.76 2.50
CA SER A 420 -34.24 -18.40 2.39
C SER A 420 -33.15 -17.51 1.79
N ILE A 421 -33.32 -17.14 0.52
CA ILE A 421 -32.52 -16.09 -0.09
C ILE A 421 -33.08 -14.78 0.44
N SER A 422 -32.55 -14.32 1.58
CA SER A 422 -32.67 -12.90 1.87
C SER A 422 -32.07 -12.15 0.67
N THR A 423 -32.64 -11.02 0.27
CA THR A 423 -32.07 -10.16 -0.79
C THR A 423 -30.61 -9.73 -0.46
N ALA A 424 -30.12 -10.06 0.74
CA ALA A 424 -28.73 -9.96 1.19
C ALA A 424 -27.79 -11.10 0.72
N MET A 425 -28.27 -12.28 0.30
CA MET A 425 -27.42 -13.36 -0.26
C MET A 425 -27.20 -13.21 -1.77
N ALA A 426 -28.19 -12.69 -2.49
CA ALA A 426 -28.08 -12.28 -3.89
C ALA A 426 -27.01 -11.20 -4.16
N ARG A 427 -26.62 -10.48 -3.11
CA ARG A 427 -25.58 -9.46 -3.10
C ARG A 427 -24.46 -9.85 -2.12
N GLN A 428 -23.99 -11.10 -2.15
CA GLN A 428 -22.75 -11.49 -1.47
C GLN A 428 -21.51 -10.93 -2.19
N GLY A 429 -21.37 -9.61 -2.19
CA GLY A 429 -20.21 -9.03 -1.55
C GLY A 429 -20.67 -8.63 -0.16
N SER A 430 -20.32 -9.40 0.87
CA SER A 430 -20.47 -9.10 2.31
C SER A 430 -21.40 -7.93 2.64
N VAL A 431 -22.61 -8.18 3.16
CA VAL A 431 -23.32 -7.13 3.90
C VAL A 431 -22.43 -6.78 5.09
N LYS A 432 -21.67 -5.70 4.92
CA LYS A 432 -21.19 -4.92 6.04
C LYS A 432 -22.44 -4.52 6.79
N VAL A 433 -22.66 -5.13 7.96
CA VAL A 433 -23.48 -4.53 9.02
C VAL A 433 -23.22 -3.04 8.97
N VAL A 434 -24.28 -2.21 8.85
CA VAL A 434 -24.11 -0.76 8.76
C VAL A 434 -23.32 -0.34 9.98
N ASN A 435 -22.02 -0.09 9.75
CA ASN A 435 -21.10 0.23 10.81
C ASN A 435 -21.15 1.73 10.96
N CYS A 436 -22.02 2.13 11.86
CA CYS A 436 -22.18 3.46 12.40
C CYS A 436 -20.86 4.14 12.83
N GLY A 437 -19.76 3.39 12.99
CA GLY A 437 -18.41 3.91 13.24
C GLY A 437 -17.52 4.14 12.00
N LEU A 438 -18.04 3.96 10.78
CA LEU A 438 -17.31 4.27 9.54
C LEU A 438 -17.81 5.59 8.91
N PRO A 439 -16.93 6.45 8.37
CA PRO A 439 -17.35 7.60 7.58
C PRO A 439 -18.07 7.13 6.32
N ASN A 440 -19.28 7.65 6.12
CA ASN A 440 -20.19 7.28 5.04
C ASN A 440 -20.56 5.78 5.03
N PRO A 441 -21.31 5.30 6.05
CA PRO A 441 -21.86 3.95 5.96
C PRO A 441 -22.75 3.86 4.72
N THR A 442 -22.71 2.71 4.04
CA THR A 442 -23.62 2.45 2.92
C THR A 442 -24.98 2.05 3.48
N TRP A 443 -25.92 2.99 3.48
CA TRP A 443 -27.29 2.77 3.92
C TRP A 443 -28.19 2.32 2.77
N LEU A 444 -29.16 1.45 3.04
CA LEU A 444 -30.20 1.08 2.09
C LEU A 444 -31.44 1.96 2.29
N GLY A 445 -32.16 2.27 1.21
CA GLY A 445 -33.43 3.01 1.28
C GLY A 445 -33.30 4.46 1.78
N VAL A 446 -32.14 5.09 1.61
CA VAL A 446 -31.91 6.49 2.00
C VAL A 446 -32.05 7.43 0.82
N SER A 447 -32.63 8.60 1.06
CA SER A 447 -32.57 9.73 0.13
C SER A 447 -31.34 10.59 0.38
N LYS A 448 -30.84 10.66 1.62
CA LYS A 448 -29.65 11.43 1.99
C LYS A 448 -28.95 10.85 3.22
N ASN A 449 -27.61 10.83 3.18
CA ASN A 449 -26.79 10.53 4.35
C ASN A 449 -26.58 11.84 5.14
N CYS A 450 -27.00 11.85 6.40
CA CYS A 450 -27.07 13.04 7.27
C CYS A 450 -26.10 12.98 8.45
N GLY A 451 -25.20 12.01 8.47
CA GLY A 451 -24.18 11.80 9.50
C GLY A 451 -23.83 10.32 9.65
N PHE A 452 -22.85 10.01 10.52
CA PHE A 452 -22.36 8.63 10.73
C PHE A 452 -23.45 7.61 11.04
N CYS A 453 -24.47 8.01 11.80
CA CYS A 453 -25.62 7.18 12.14
C CYS A 453 -26.95 7.81 11.80
N LYS A 454 -26.96 8.88 11.00
CA LYS A 454 -28.14 9.71 10.81
C LYS A 454 -28.47 9.77 9.33
N VAL A 455 -29.68 9.40 8.95
CA VAL A 455 -30.08 9.34 7.54
C VAL A 455 -31.49 9.84 7.31
N GLN A 456 -31.71 10.42 6.15
CA GLN A 456 -33.05 10.69 5.64
C GLN A 456 -33.53 9.48 4.87
N VAL A 457 -34.61 8.84 5.34
CA VAL A 457 -35.22 7.69 4.66
C VAL A 457 -35.93 8.20 3.40
N ALA A 458 -35.76 7.50 2.27
CA ALA A 458 -36.43 7.85 1.03
C ALA A 458 -37.95 7.58 1.13
N ASP A 459 -38.78 8.37 0.45
CA ASP A 459 -40.24 8.25 0.50
C ASP A 459 -40.74 6.83 0.16
N GLN A 460 -40.20 6.21 -0.89
CA GLN A 460 -40.50 4.82 -1.26
C GLN A 460 -40.08 3.80 -0.20
N ALA A 461 -38.96 4.06 0.50
CA ALA A 461 -38.51 3.21 1.60
C ALA A 461 -39.36 3.42 2.85
N ALA A 462 -39.87 4.63 3.07
CA ALA A 462 -40.78 4.93 4.17
C ALA A 462 -42.08 4.10 4.07
N GLU A 463 -42.57 3.85 2.86
CA GLU A 463 -43.71 2.94 2.63
C GLU A 463 -43.40 1.48 3.03
N SER A 464 -42.13 1.04 2.93
CA SER A 464 -41.71 -0.32 3.28
C SER A 464 -41.36 -0.50 4.76
N TYR A 465 -40.76 0.51 5.39
CA TYR A 465 -40.24 0.39 6.77
C TYR A 465 -41.21 0.90 7.83
N LEU A 466 -42.19 1.75 7.49
CA LEU A 466 -43.24 2.28 8.38
C LEU A 466 -42.77 3.14 9.57
N SER A 467 -41.59 2.92 10.16
CA SER A 467 -41.03 3.71 11.27
C SER A 467 -39.50 3.70 11.28
N CYS A 468 -38.87 4.61 12.04
CA CYS A 468 -37.41 4.64 12.16
C CYS A 468 -36.86 3.41 12.89
N ASN A 469 -37.63 2.82 13.80
CA ASN A 469 -37.21 1.61 14.51
C ASN A 469 -37.12 0.40 13.55
N ALA A 470 -38.15 0.20 12.73
CA ALA A 470 -38.16 -0.84 11.70
C ALA A 470 -37.12 -0.57 10.60
N TYR A 471 -36.88 0.69 10.25
CA TYR A 471 -35.78 1.07 9.36
C TYR A 471 -34.42 0.66 9.93
N CYS A 472 -34.07 1.12 11.13
CA CYS A 472 -32.77 0.82 11.76
C CYS A 472 -32.57 -0.69 11.95
N GLN A 473 -33.63 -1.42 12.33
CA GLN A 473 -33.59 -2.87 12.50
C GLN A 473 -33.27 -3.58 11.18
N ALA A 474 -33.79 -3.09 10.04
CA ALA A 474 -33.49 -3.63 8.72
C ALA A 474 -32.04 -3.35 8.26
N GLN A 475 -31.36 -2.35 8.83
CA GLN A 475 -29.96 -1.99 8.51
C GLN A 475 -28.94 -2.83 9.30
N GLY A 476 -29.21 -4.13 9.47
CA GLY A 476 -28.33 -5.04 10.20
C GLY A 476 -28.55 -5.04 11.72
N GLY A 477 -29.79 -4.84 12.17
CA GLY A 477 -30.16 -4.97 13.58
C GLY A 477 -29.82 -3.75 14.46
N LEU A 478 -29.66 -2.56 13.86
CA LEU A 478 -29.46 -1.34 14.62
C LEU A 478 -30.75 -0.95 15.38
N GLN A 479 -30.61 -0.26 16.51
CA GLN A 479 -31.70 0.33 17.27
C GLN A 479 -31.84 1.81 16.92
N CYS A 480 -33.08 2.29 16.76
CA CYS A 480 -33.29 3.72 16.60
C CYS A 480 -32.96 4.45 17.91
N ALA A 481 -32.02 5.39 17.84
CA ALA A 481 -31.63 6.25 18.94
C ALA A 481 -32.53 7.50 19.01
N LYS A 482 -32.78 8.13 17.86
CA LYS A 482 -33.67 9.30 17.71
C LYS A 482 -34.35 9.30 16.34
N ALA A 483 -35.50 9.94 16.25
CA ALA A 483 -36.22 10.13 15.00
C ALA A 483 -36.74 11.56 14.88
N PHE A 484 -36.74 12.12 13.68
CA PHE A 484 -37.18 13.50 13.44
C PHE A 484 -38.06 13.57 12.20
N LYS A 485 -38.99 14.54 12.17
CA LYS A 485 -39.61 14.95 10.89
C LYS A 485 -38.53 15.63 10.05
N GLY A 486 -38.23 15.15 8.85
CA GLY A 486 -37.26 15.80 7.96
C GLY A 486 -37.91 16.61 6.85
N PHE A 487 -37.09 17.44 6.19
CA PHE A 487 -37.50 18.27 5.06
C PHE A 487 -37.02 17.65 3.75
N MET A 488 -37.84 17.72 2.70
CA MET A 488 -37.54 17.14 1.39
C MET A 488 -36.11 17.47 0.93
N SER A 489 -35.30 16.42 0.70
CA SER A 489 -33.92 16.52 0.20
C SER A 489 -32.95 17.30 1.10
N SER A 490 -33.24 17.51 2.39
CA SER A 490 -32.33 18.12 3.38
C SER A 490 -32.09 17.22 4.59
N CYS A 491 -30.94 17.41 5.23
CA CYS A 491 -30.60 16.81 6.52
C CYS A 491 -31.02 17.66 7.72
N ASP A 492 -31.67 18.79 7.44
CA ASP A 492 -32.32 19.59 8.47
C ASP A 492 -33.43 18.78 9.13
N VAL A 493 -33.49 18.87 10.44
CA VAL A 493 -34.48 18.17 11.25
C VAL A 493 -35.51 19.15 11.79
N GLY A 494 -36.78 18.81 11.63
CA GLY A 494 -37.89 19.43 12.33
C GLY A 494 -38.06 18.83 13.73
N PRO A 495 -39.27 18.89 14.31
CA PRO A 495 -39.53 18.34 15.63
C PRO A 495 -39.14 16.85 15.73
N GLU A 496 -38.57 16.48 16.87
CA GLU A 496 -38.30 15.08 17.24
C GLU A 496 -39.63 14.32 17.33
N ILE A 497 -39.63 13.10 16.81
CA ILE A 497 -40.75 12.13 16.87
C ILE A 497 -40.25 10.85 17.55
N THR A 498 -41.16 10.00 18.00
CA THR A 498 -40.76 8.72 18.59
C THR A 498 -40.21 7.78 17.51
N CYS A 499 -39.28 6.90 17.86
CA CYS A 499 -38.71 5.92 16.93
C CYS A 499 -39.75 4.99 16.30
N ASP A 500 -40.86 4.74 17.02
CA ASP A 500 -42.00 3.93 16.55
C ASP A 500 -43.09 4.77 15.87
N ALA A 501 -42.91 6.09 15.73
CA ALA A 501 -43.86 6.93 15.01
C ALA A 501 -44.00 6.46 13.56
N ALA A 502 -45.25 6.24 13.14
CA ALA A 502 -45.54 5.86 11.77
C ALA A 502 -45.16 6.99 10.81
N PHE A 503 -44.52 6.65 9.70
CA PHE A 503 -44.20 7.58 8.64
C PHE A 503 -45.50 8.08 7.98
N GLU A 504 -45.66 9.40 7.91
CA GLU A 504 -46.76 10.03 7.19
C GLU A 504 -46.50 9.91 5.68
N LYS A 505 -47.55 9.77 4.86
CA LYS A 505 -47.41 9.74 3.41
C LYS A 505 -46.76 11.04 2.91
N ASN A 506 -45.76 10.95 2.02
CA ASN A 506 -44.94 12.07 1.55
C ASN A 506 -44.10 12.74 2.66
N SER A 507 -43.70 11.99 3.70
CA SER A 507 -42.78 12.48 4.72
C SER A 507 -41.35 12.01 4.45
N TYR A 508 -40.37 12.79 4.90
CA TYR A 508 -38.95 12.48 4.75
C TYR A 508 -38.31 12.30 6.12
N PRO A 509 -38.65 11.25 6.87
CA PRO A 509 -38.20 11.09 8.25
C PRO A 509 -36.67 10.97 8.29
N VAL A 510 -36.07 11.60 9.30
CA VAL A 510 -34.64 11.47 9.58
C VAL A 510 -34.46 10.55 10.78
N CYS A 511 -33.84 9.40 10.55
CA CYS A 511 -33.60 8.38 11.56
C CYS A 511 -32.13 8.42 12.00
N GLU A 512 -31.91 8.47 13.31
CA GLU A 512 -30.61 8.31 13.94
C GLU A 512 -30.57 6.91 14.56
N CYS A 513 -29.77 6.01 13.99
CA CYS A 513 -29.64 4.63 14.45
C CYS A 513 -28.44 4.48 15.39
N SER A 514 -28.38 3.38 16.12
CA SER A 514 -27.25 3.03 16.99
C SER A 514 -27.10 1.51 17.01
N PRO A 515 -25.90 0.97 17.25
CA PRO A 515 -25.77 -0.47 17.49
C PRO A 515 -26.72 -0.88 18.60
N ALA A 516 -27.47 -1.99 18.42
CA ALA A 516 -28.22 -2.56 19.53
C ALA A 516 -27.27 -2.71 20.71
N THR A 517 -27.69 -2.31 21.92
CA THR A 517 -26.87 -2.39 23.14
C THR A 517 -26.46 -3.84 23.42
N VAL A 518 -25.43 -4.29 22.74
CA VAL A 518 -24.63 -5.48 22.98
C VAL A 518 -23.35 -4.93 23.56
N LYS A 519 -22.94 -5.47 24.72
CA LYS A 519 -21.65 -5.19 25.33
C LYS A 519 -20.53 -5.56 24.33
N ASP A 520 -20.00 -4.50 23.71
CA ASP A 520 -18.73 -4.24 23.03
C ASP A 520 -17.89 -5.36 22.40
N ASN A 521 -17.46 -5.12 21.14
CA ASN A 521 -16.12 -5.43 20.57
C ASN A 521 -15.94 -4.86 19.14
N GLY A 522 -16.17 -3.55 18.94
CA GLY A 522 -15.90 -2.88 17.65
C GLY A 522 -14.45 -2.37 17.51
N PRO A 523 -13.88 -2.26 16.29
CA PRO A 523 -12.49 -1.81 16.06
C PRO A 523 -12.19 -0.33 16.42
N ASN A 524 -13.21 0.50 16.65
CA ASN A 524 -13.05 1.85 17.23
C ASN A 524 -12.96 1.81 18.77
N VAL A 525 -13.62 0.83 19.41
CA VAL A 525 -13.50 0.60 20.86
C VAL A 525 -12.06 0.27 21.22
N MET A 526 -11.34 -0.51 20.39
CA MET A 526 -9.93 -0.84 20.63
C MET A 526 -9.05 0.42 20.80
N MET A 527 -9.26 1.47 20.00
CA MET A 527 -8.43 2.68 20.09
C MET A 527 -8.84 3.57 21.26
N ALA A 528 -10.14 3.78 21.49
CA ALA A 528 -10.64 4.50 22.66
C ALA A 528 -10.30 3.78 23.99
N THR A 529 -10.16 2.44 23.95
CA THR A 529 -9.74 1.63 25.10
C THR A 529 -8.24 1.77 25.36
N HIS A 530 -7.41 1.90 24.32
CA HIS A 530 -5.96 2.09 24.46
C HIS A 530 -5.55 3.56 24.69
N LEU A 531 -6.38 4.51 24.29
CA LEU A 531 -6.20 5.94 24.52
C LEU A 531 -7.40 6.45 25.33
N PRO A 532 -7.43 6.28 26.66
CA PRO A 532 -8.55 6.75 27.46
C PRO A 532 -8.62 8.29 27.45
N ARG A 533 -9.73 8.84 26.96
CA ARG A 533 -10.00 10.29 27.04
C ARG A 533 -10.15 10.69 28.52
N PRO A 534 -9.42 11.72 29.00
CA PRO A 534 -9.71 12.30 30.31
C PRO A 534 -11.15 12.84 30.37
N ALA A 535 -11.75 12.77 31.57
CA ALA A 535 -13.05 13.38 31.83
C ALA A 535 -12.98 14.90 31.63
N GLU A 536 -14.10 15.53 31.24
CA GLU A 536 -14.15 16.93 30.84
C GLU A 536 -13.65 17.88 31.94
N GLU A 537 -13.99 17.60 33.20
CA GLU A 537 -13.52 18.36 34.36
C GLU A 537 -11.99 18.28 34.55
N LYS A 538 -11.34 17.27 33.98
CA LYS A 538 -9.89 17.08 33.98
C LYS A 538 -9.20 17.63 32.72
N LEU A 539 -9.89 18.43 31.91
CA LEU A 539 -9.31 19.15 30.76
C LEU A 539 -9.17 20.66 31.05
N ALA A 540 -9.59 21.11 32.23
CA ALA A 540 -9.61 22.53 32.59
C ALA A 540 -8.21 23.14 32.74
N CYS A 541 -7.19 22.34 33.06
CA CYS A 541 -5.81 22.81 33.21
C CYS A 541 -4.99 22.82 31.91
N LEU A 542 -5.51 22.24 30.83
CA LEU A 542 -4.79 22.16 29.55
C LEU A 542 -4.85 23.50 28.83
N ASP A 543 -3.71 23.91 28.28
CA ASP A 543 -3.57 25.15 27.52
C ASP A 543 -4.36 25.07 26.20
N VAL A 544 -5.11 26.11 25.87
CA VAL A 544 -5.88 26.15 24.62
C VAL A 544 -4.96 26.59 23.48
N VAL A 545 -4.81 25.75 22.46
CA VAL A 545 -3.99 26.06 21.28
C VAL A 545 -4.89 26.54 20.15
N ALA A 546 -4.96 27.86 19.96
CA ALA A 546 -5.88 28.51 19.03
C ALA A 546 -5.79 28.02 17.57
N GLU A 547 -4.59 27.59 17.13
CA GLU A 547 -4.37 27.04 15.78
C GLU A 547 -4.70 25.54 15.66
N GLY A 548 -5.12 24.91 16.76
CA GLY A 548 -5.38 23.48 16.88
C GLY A 548 -4.14 22.66 17.22
N CYS A 549 -4.34 21.41 17.65
CA CYS A 549 -3.26 20.52 18.07
C CYS A 549 -2.26 20.21 16.95
N GLY A 550 -2.70 20.26 15.68
CA GLY A 550 -1.87 19.97 14.49
C GLY A 550 -0.64 20.88 14.32
N SER A 551 -0.68 22.08 14.90
CA SER A 551 0.45 23.03 14.85
C SER A 551 1.57 22.68 15.82
N LEU A 552 1.31 21.81 16.82
CA LEU A 552 2.28 21.47 17.84
C LEU A 552 3.26 20.42 17.34
N LYS A 553 4.55 20.77 17.38
CA LYS A 553 5.67 19.86 17.06
C LYS A 553 6.46 19.44 18.30
N ASP A 554 6.15 20.01 19.46
CA ASP A 554 6.82 19.73 20.73
C ASP A 554 5.91 18.83 21.58
N GLN A 555 6.45 17.69 22.02
CA GLN A 555 5.70 16.70 22.79
C GLN A 555 5.13 17.26 24.08
N LEU A 556 5.91 18.06 24.82
CA LEU A 556 5.47 18.61 26.11
C LEU A 556 4.34 19.59 25.90
N LYS A 557 4.45 20.50 24.92
CA LYS A 557 3.36 21.41 24.55
C LYS A 557 2.13 20.63 24.08
N CYS A 558 2.30 19.58 23.29
CA CYS A 558 1.19 18.72 22.88
C CYS A 558 0.48 18.14 24.11
N LEU A 559 1.21 17.49 25.01
CA LEU A 559 0.65 16.80 26.17
C LEU A 559 0.16 17.72 27.29
N SER A 560 0.44 19.03 27.21
CA SER A 560 -0.12 20.05 28.10
C SER A 560 -1.24 20.87 27.48
N SER A 561 -1.68 20.55 26.26
CA SER A 561 -2.62 21.36 25.50
C SER A 561 -3.93 20.65 25.13
N LYS A 562 -4.93 21.45 24.79
CA LYS A 562 -6.16 21.06 24.11
C LYS A 562 -6.40 21.91 22.88
N ASP A 563 -7.13 21.36 21.92
CA ASP A 563 -7.38 22.01 20.64
C ASP A 563 -8.28 23.24 20.81
N GLY A 564 -7.85 24.39 20.29
CA GLY A 564 -8.59 25.64 20.31
C GLY A 564 -9.10 26.07 18.92
N SER A 565 -9.05 25.18 17.92
CA SER A 565 -9.47 25.47 16.56
C SER A 565 -11.01 25.48 16.40
N VAL A 566 -11.51 25.35 15.17
CA VAL A 566 -12.95 25.41 14.86
C VAL A 566 -13.74 24.32 15.58
N ALA A 567 -14.99 24.63 15.95
CA ALA A 567 -15.82 23.77 16.81
C ALA A 567 -15.88 22.31 16.35
N ASP A 568 -16.09 22.09 15.06
CA ASP A 568 -16.19 20.77 14.44
C ASP A 568 -15.40 20.70 13.13
N TYR A 569 -14.73 19.58 12.87
CA TYR A 569 -14.08 19.28 11.60
C TYR A 569 -14.67 18.01 10.99
N ARG A 570 -15.42 18.17 9.89
CA ARG A 570 -16.09 17.06 9.17
C ARG A 570 -16.96 16.16 10.07
N GLY A 571 -17.64 16.76 11.05
CA GLY A 571 -18.51 16.06 12.00
C GLY A 571 -17.79 15.43 13.19
N LEU A 572 -16.48 15.67 13.34
CA LEU A 572 -15.69 15.34 14.53
C LEU A 572 -15.60 16.59 15.41
N LYS A 573 -15.83 16.42 16.71
CA LYS A 573 -15.72 17.51 17.68
C LYS A 573 -14.25 17.64 18.04
N ILE A 574 -13.54 18.58 17.41
CA ILE A 574 -12.11 18.77 17.68
C ILE A 574 -11.87 19.88 18.70
N ALA A 575 -12.68 20.94 18.74
CA ALA A 575 -12.46 22.03 19.69
C ALA A 575 -12.69 21.59 21.14
N GLY A 576 -11.73 21.94 22.00
CA GLY A 576 -11.71 21.60 23.41
C GLY A 576 -11.20 20.18 23.70
N GLU A 577 -10.96 19.36 22.68
CA GLU A 577 -10.42 18.02 22.88
C GLU A 577 -8.94 18.05 23.29
N PRO A 578 -8.51 17.15 24.19
CA PRO A 578 -7.09 17.06 24.54
C PRO A 578 -6.28 16.72 23.30
N CYS A 579 -5.09 17.31 23.20
CA CYS A 579 -4.14 16.96 22.17
C CYS A 579 -3.54 15.56 22.42
N VAL A 580 -3.13 14.88 21.36
CA VAL A 580 -2.53 13.55 21.40
C VAL A 580 -1.22 13.59 20.62
N TRP A 581 -0.13 13.18 21.27
CA TRP A 581 1.19 13.08 20.66
C TRP A 581 1.34 11.74 19.95
N CYS A 582 1.82 11.70 18.71
CA CYS A 582 1.96 10.46 17.93
C CYS A 582 3.37 9.86 17.96
N GLY A 583 4.08 10.03 19.07
CA GLY A 583 5.38 9.40 19.29
C GLY A 583 6.51 9.92 18.38
N GLY A 584 6.41 11.17 17.92
CA GLY A 584 7.37 11.79 17.00
C GLY A 584 7.15 11.42 15.52
N GLY A 585 6.25 10.48 15.21
CA GLY A 585 5.75 10.25 13.85
C GLY A 585 4.54 11.12 13.52
N SER A 586 4.14 11.13 12.24
CA SER A 586 2.93 11.84 11.84
C SER A 586 1.65 11.19 12.36
N CYS A 587 0.76 12.02 12.88
CA CYS A 587 -0.63 11.74 13.23
C CYS A 587 -1.59 11.71 12.02
N SER A 588 -1.13 12.04 10.81
CA SER A 588 -1.97 12.03 9.60
C SER A 588 -1.23 11.51 8.37
N ASP A 589 -1.92 10.69 7.56
CA ASP A 589 -1.38 10.16 6.30
C ASP A 589 -1.17 11.24 5.23
N ASN A 590 -1.85 12.39 5.37
CA ASN A 590 -1.83 13.46 4.37
C ASN A 590 -0.77 14.53 4.64
N ASP A 591 -0.17 14.54 5.83
CA ASP A 591 0.84 15.53 6.20
C ASP A 591 1.83 14.91 7.19
N GLU A 592 3.04 14.62 6.72
CA GLU A 592 4.13 14.04 7.51
C GLU A 592 4.57 14.92 8.69
N ASN A 593 4.18 16.19 8.73
CA ASN A 593 4.62 17.12 9.75
C ASN A 593 3.69 17.13 10.98
N VAL A 594 2.50 16.55 10.94
CA VAL A 594 1.50 16.67 12.02
C VAL A 594 1.85 15.71 13.17
N LEU A 595 2.75 16.09 14.09
CA LEU A 595 3.20 15.21 15.18
C LEU A 595 2.23 15.12 16.37
N CYS A 596 1.21 15.98 16.38
CA CYS A 596 0.21 16.12 17.42
C CYS A 596 -1.17 16.35 16.79
N ALA A 597 -2.24 15.76 17.32
CA ALA A 597 -3.60 15.95 16.79
C ALA A 597 -4.66 15.92 17.90
N ALA A 598 -5.86 16.43 17.63
CA ALA A 598 -6.97 16.38 18.59
C ALA A 598 -7.40 14.92 18.85
N TYR A 599 -7.79 14.61 20.08
CA TYR A 599 -8.18 13.25 20.48
C TYR A 599 -9.28 12.66 19.60
N ASP A 600 -10.39 13.37 19.39
CA ASP A 600 -11.53 12.87 18.62
C ASP A 600 -11.17 12.63 17.14
N PHE A 601 -10.25 13.42 16.61
CA PHE A 601 -9.70 13.24 15.26
C PHE A 601 -8.96 11.90 15.11
N LEU A 602 -8.21 11.47 16.13
CA LEU A 602 -7.49 10.20 16.12
C LEU A 602 -8.35 9.00 16.55
N ALA A 603 -9.18 9.17 17.58
CA ALA A 603 -9.99 8.08 18.12
C ALA A 603 -11.17 7.72 17.21
N ASN A 604 -11.77 8.73 16.55
CA ASN A 604 -13.01 8.56 15.78
C ASN A 604 -12.88 8.95 14.29
N GLY A 605 -11.78 9.55 13.85
CA GLY A 605 -11.57 10.02 12.47
C GLY A 605 -11.09 8.98 11.45
N GLN A 606 -11.24 7.67 11.72
CA GLN A 606 -10.80 6.62 10.78
C GLN A 606 -11.46 6.79 9.41
N GLY A 607 -10.66 6.81 8.33
CA GLY A 607 -11.13 7.01 6.96
C GLY A 607 -11.30 8.49 6.54
N LEU A 608 -11.11 9.44 7.45
CA LEU A 608 -10.97 10.88 7.14
C LEU A 608 -9.53 11.39 7.30
N ALA A 609 -8.78 10.82 8.24
CA ALA A 609 -7.47 11.31 8.67
C ALA A 609 -6.30 10.34 8.42
N PHE A 610 -6.58 9.03 8.39
CA PHE A 610 -5.61 7.95 8.19
C PHE A 610 -6.25 6.75 7.50
N THR A 611 -5.52 6.22 6.51
CA THR A 611 -5.74 5.00 5.73
C THR A 611 -5.04 3.79 6.33
N SER A 612 -3.96 3.97 7.10
CA SER A 612 -3.27 2.87 7.80
C SER A 612 -2.89 3.25 9.24
N ARG A 613 -3.11 2.33 10.20
CA ARG A 613 -2.90 2.57 11.64
C ARG A 613 -1.49 2.12 12.08
N GLN A 614 -0.44 2.84 11.69
CA GLN A 614 0.94 2.43 12.01
C GLN A 614 1.44 2.86 13.41
N ALA A 615 0.78 3.78 14.12
CA ALA A 615 1.36 4.47 15.28
C ALA A 615 0.66 4.25 16.65
N ILE A 616 -0.26 3.28 16.81
CA ILE A 616 -1.04 3.14 18.06
C ILE A 616 -0.16 2.96 19.31
N THR A 617 0.98 2.27 19.17
CA THR A 617 1.80 1.91 20.33
C THR A 617 2.62 3.06 20.92
N VAL A 618 2.66 4.23 20.31
CA VAL A 618 3.48 5.37 20.80
C VAL A 618 2.67 6.63 21.05
N MET A 619 1.34 6.52 21.06
CA MET A 619 0.43 7.64 21.27
C MET A 619 0.24 7.95 22.75
N ASP A 620 0.14 9.24 23.07
CA ASP A 620 -0.07 9.70 24.45
C ASP A 620 -1.04 10.89 24.47
N VAL A 621 -1.99 10.88 25.41
CA VAL A 621 -3.10 11.85 25.46
C VAL A 621 -2.81 12.91 26.51
N ALA A 622 -2.95 14.17 26.13
CA ALA A 622 -2.83 15.30 27.05
C ALA A 622 -3.80 15.13 28.22
N HIS A 623 -3.29 15.31 29.43
CA HIS A 623 -4.06 15.10 30.65
C HIS A 623 -3.63 16.08 31.73
N CYS A 624 -4.56 16.48 32.59
CA CYS A 624 -4.26 17.20 33.83
C CYS A 624 -3.65 16.26 34.87
N LYS A 625 -2.39 15.90 34.70
CA LYS A 625 -1.57 15.33 35.77
C LYS A 625 -0.59 16.42 36.17
N GLU A 626 -0.21 16.46 37.44
CA GLU A 626 0.90 17.30 37.89
C GLU A 626 2.05 17.20 36.88
N PRO A 627 2.70 18.33 36.53
CA PRO A 627 3.61 18.42 35.40
C PRO A 627 4.44 17.17 35.34
N ARG A 628 4.32 16.39 34.25
CA ARG A 628 5.17 15.22 34.01
C ARG A 628 6.57 15.69 34.31
N THR A 629 7.10 15.18 35.42
CA THR A 629 8.12 15.86 36.18
C THR A 629 9.19 16.31 35.22
N SER A 630 9.44 17.63 35.15
CA SER A 630 10.82 18.07 35.02
C SER A 630 11.58 17.16 35.97
N PHE A 631 12.48 16.32 35.45
CA PHE A 631 13.27 15.41 36.28
C PHE A 631 13.62 16.17 37.56
N GLY A 632 13.13 15.68 38.70
CA GLY A 632 13.21 16.43 39.95
C GLY A 632 14.63 16.95 40.13
N ASN A 633 14.80 18.16 40.67
CA ASN A 633 16.06 18.91 40.77
C ASN A 633 17.31 18.08 40.37
N VAL A 634 17.77 18.24 39.13
CA VAL A 634 18.96 17.54 38.59
C VAL A 634 20.28 18.22 38.97
N ASP A 635 20.27 19.19 39.88
CA ASP A 635 21.46 19.99 40.25
C ASP A 635 22.54 19.13 40.93
N CYS A 636 22.19 17.92 41.39
CA CYS A 636 23.17 16.98 41.92
C CYS A 636 23.96 16.23 40.82
N LEU A 637 23.51 16.27 39.57
CA LEU A 637 24.14 15.60 38.42
C LEU A 637 25.16 16.51 37.75
N ASN A 638 26.25 15.92 37.23
CA ASN A 638 27.31 16.63 36.53
C ASN A 638 26.87 16.98 35.11
N ARG A 639 26.91 18.25 34.73
CA ARG A 639 26.62 18.67 33.35
C ARG A 639 27.77 18.30 32.43
N VAL A 640 27.48 17.51 31.39
CA VAL A 640 28.48 17.06 30.40
C VAL A 640 28.35 17.89 29.13
N SER A 641 29.28 18.80 28.88
CA SER A 641 29.20 19.78 27.79
C SER A 641 29.15 19.18 26.38
N GLU A 642 29.65 17.96 26.20
CA GLU A 642 29.60 17.22 24.93
C GLU A 642 28.29 16.42 24.75
N GLY A 643 27.43 16.39 25.77
CA GLY A 643 26.19 15.60 25.80
C GLY A 643 26.38 14.20 26.40
N CYS A 644 25.26 13.53 26.71
CA CYS A 644 25.29 12.19 27.27
C CYS A 644 25.92 11.15 26.32
N GLY A 645 25.78 11.37 25.01
CA GLY A 645 26.33 10.51 23.95
C GLY A 645 27.83 10.28 24.01
N SER A 646 28.61 11.19 24.61
CA SER A 646 30.06 11.05 24.73
C SER A 646 30.49 10.12 25.89
N LEU A 647 29.56 9.75 26.78
CA LEU A 647 29.85 8.97 27.97
C LEU A 647 29.88 7.46 27.64
N GLN A 648 31.01 6.84 27.95
CA GLN A 648 31.24 5.40 27.74
C GLN A 648 31.25 4.60 29.06
N ASP A 649 31.21 5.29 30.20
CA ASP A 649 31.26 4.70 31.53
C ASP A 649 29.90 4.80 32.24
N LYS A 650 29.46 3.69 32.85
CA LYS A 650 28.15 3.58 33.49
C LYS A 650 27.97 4.58 34.63
N ASP A 651 28.94 4.64 35.54
CA ASP A 651 28.80 5.44 36.76
C ASP A 651 28.87 6.94 36.42
N THR A 652 29.71 7.31 35.45
CA THR A 652 29.77 8.67 34.91
C THR A 652 28.45 9.05 34.22
N CYS A 653 27.88 8.16 33.39
CA CYS A 653 26.58 8.35 32.76
C CYS A 653 25.49 8.58 33.82
N LEU A 654 25.40 7.72 34.82
CA LEU A 654 24.35 7.77 35.85
C LEU A 654 24.55 8.88 36.90
N ALA A 655 25.66 9.62 36.82
CA ALA A 655 25.93 10.80 37.63
C ALA A 655 25.89 12.10 36.80
N SER A 656 25.34 12.07 35.58
CA SER A 656 25.41 13.17 34.62
C SER A 656 24.06 13.63 34.06
N VAL A 657 24.05 14.87 33.58
CA VAL A 657 22.97 15.51 32.83
C VAL A 657 23.53 15.99 31.49
N ASP A 658 22.74 15.90 30.43
CA ASP A 658 23.13 16.36 29.10
C ASP A 658 23.39 17.87 29.11
N GLY A 659 24.62 18.25 28.80
CA GLY A 659 25.03 19.64 28.66
C GLY A 659 25.40 20.00 27.22
N SER A 660 24.96 19.21 26.24
CA SER A 660 25.25 19.48 24.84
C SER A 660 24.73 20.85 24.42
N PRO A 661 25.32 21.50 23.41
CA PRO A 661 24.84 22.79 22.92
C PRO A 661 23.46 22.69 22.23
N TYR A 662 22.92 21.48 22.05
CA TYR A 662 21.67 21.23 21.37
C TYR A 662 20.52 21.21 22.38
N LYS A 663 19.58 22.16 22.26
CA LYS A 663 18.36 22.14 23.09
C LYS A 663 17.47 20.93 22.77
N GLN A 664 17.47 20.50 21.51
CA GLN A 664 16.73 19.37 21.01
C GLN A 664 17.57 18.59 19.99
N LEU A 665 17.37 17.28 19.91
CA LEU A 665 17.93 16.38 18.91
C LEU A 665 16.78 15.55 18.32
N ALA A 666 16.61 15.58 16.99
CA ALA A 666 15.48 14.92 16.30
C ALA A 666 14.08 15.32 16.86
N GLY A 667 13.90 16.58 17.26
CA GLY A 667 12.65 17.10 17.83
C GLY A 667 12.40 16.74 19.30
N LEU A 668 13.29 15.94 19.91
CA LEU A 668 13.23 15.56 21.32
C LEU A 668 14.12 16.51 22.12
N LYS A 669 13.68 16.97 23.28
CA LYS A 669 14.55 17.79 24.16
C LYS A 669 15.71 16.91 24.60
N VAL A 670 16.92 17.47 24.67
CA VAL A 670 18.09 16.76 25.17
C VAL A 670 18.83 17.58 26.22
N GLU A 671 19.04 18.89 26.00
CA GLU A 671 19.75 19.73 26.98
C GLU A 671 19.04 19.72 28.36
N GLY A 672 19.84 19.46 29.40
CA GLY A 672 19.43 19.47 30.79
C GLY A 672 18.65 18.22 31.22
N GLN A 673 18.61 17.17 30.39
CA GLN A 673 18.01 15.90 30.77
C GLN A 673 19.02 14.97 31.43
N PRO A 674 18.60 14.17 32.42
CA PRO A 674 19.47 13.15 32.99
C PRO A 674 19.88 12.16 31.90
N CYS A 675 21.11 11.70 31.99
CA CYS A 675 21.61 10.68 31.11
C CYS A 675 21.06 9.29 31.46
N VAL A 676 20.91 8.45 30.45
CA VAL A 676 20.40 7.08 30.54
C VAL A 676 21.45 6.09 30.05
N TRP A 677 21.77 5.11 30.88
CA TRP A 677 22.67 4.01 30.55
C TRP A 677 21.92 2.82 29.95
N CYS A 678 22.33 2.37 28.76
CA CYS A 678 21.66 1.27 28.03
C CYS A 678 22.29 -0.10 28.31
N GLY A 679 22.50 -0.42 29.59
CA GLY A 679 22.93 -1.77 30.01
C GLY A 679 24.28 -2.25 29.46
N GLY A 680 25.14 -1.33 29.00
CA GLY A 680 26.44 -1.66 28.37
C GLY A 680 26.37 -2.04 26.90
N GLY A 681 25.19 -1.99 26.28
CA GLY A 681 25.02 -2.03 24.83
C GLY A 681 24.78 -0.63 24.25
N PRO A 682 24.85 -0.48 22.91
CA PRO A 682 24.61 0.80 22.27
C PRO A 682 23.15 1.21 22.42
N CYS A 683 22.93 2.40 22.99
CA CYS A 683 21.68 3.11 23.02
C CYS A 683 21.22 3.45 21.60
N SER A 684 22.10 3.96 20.73
CA SER A 684 21.75 4.38 19.37
C SER A 684 22.58 3.67 18.31
N GLU A 685 22.23 3.83 17.03
CA GLU A 685 22.98 3.25 15.90
C GLU A 685 24.44 3.74 15.82
N HIS A 686 24.77 4.83 16.50
CA HIS A 686 26.12 5.41 16.56
C HIS A 686 27.04 4.76 17.59
N GLY A 687 26.56 3.77 18.35
CA GLY A 687 27.39 3.04 19.32
C GLY A 687 27.48 3.68 20.71
N ASN A 688 26.73 4.76 20.96
CA ASN A 688 26.74 5.45 22.26
C ASN A 688 26.17 4.56 23.35
N LEU A 689 26.85 4.39 24.49
CA LEU A 689 26.38 3.56 25.61
C LEU A 689 25.47 4.34 26.59
N CYS A 690 25.39 5.65 26.40
CA CYS A 690 24.68 6.60 27.23
C CYS A 690 24.00 7.64 26.33
N GLU A 691 22.74 7.98 26.59
CA GLU A 691 21.98 8.96 25.79
C GLU A 691 21.04 9.77 26.70
N PRO A 692 20.55 10.95 26.27
CA PRO A 692 19.58 11.74 27.02
C PRO A 692 18.25 11.00 27.19
N HIS A 693 17.57 11.19 28.33
CA HIS A 693 16.38 10.41 28.65
C HIS A 693 15.25 10.46 27.62
N GLU A 694 14.81 11.63 27.16
CA GLU A 694 13.74 11.68 26.14
C GLU A 694 14.19 11.05 24.83
N PHE A 695 15.47 11.17 24.49
CA PHE A 695 16.02 10.50 23.32
C PHE A 695 15.85 8.99 23.43
N VAL A 696 16.18 8.38 24.59
CA VAL A 696 16.00 6.94 24.84
C VAL A 696 14.54 6.50 24.88
N VAL A 697 13.67 7.28 25.53
CA VAL A 697 12.28 6.87 25.77
C VAL A 697 11.38 7.11 24.56
N HIS A 698 11.60 8.19 23.79
CA HIS A 698 10.70 8.60 22.72
C HIS A 698 11.32 8.58 21.31
N GLY A 699 12.62 8.32 21.15
CA GLY A 699 13.26 8.26 19.82
C GLY A 699 13.05 6.95 19.06
N VAL A 700 12.09 6.11 19.47
CA VAL A 700 11.76 4.84 18.79
C VAL A 700 11.31 5.15 17.35
N GLY A 701 11.99 4.56 16.36
CA GLY A 701 11.77 4.83 14.93
C GLY A 701 12.74 5.84 14.31
N HIS A 702 13.45 6.63 15.11
CA HIS A 702 14.49 7.56 14.63
C HIS A 702 15.92 7.21 15.10
N ALA A 703 16.09 6.50 16.23
CA ALA A 703 17.42 6.28 16.83
C ALA A 703 17.75 4.86 17.32
N PHE A 704 16.80 3.91 17.38
CA PHE A 704 17.00 2.60 18.01
C PHE A 704 16.78 1.41 17.06
N ASN A 705 17.76 0.52 16.97
CA ASN A 705 17.63 -0.79 16.31
C ASN A 705 18.19 -1.97 17.15
N THR A 706 18.70 -1.69 18.34
CA THR A 706 19.44 -2.63 19.20
C THR A 706 18.71 -2.87 20.52
N GLY A 707 18.65 -4.16 20.91
CA GLY A 707 17.93 -4.62 22.09
C GLY A 707 18.82 -4.68 23.33
N THR A 708 18.73 -3.68 24.20
CA THR A 708 19.07 -3.85 25.62
C THR A 708 17.79 -3.74 26.43
N SER A 709 17.60 -4.68 27.37
CA SER A 709 16.36 -4.85 28.14
C SER A 709 16.38 -4.15 29.50
N ILE A 710 17.45 -3.41 29.82
CA ILE A 710 17.61 -2.72 31.10
C ILE A 710 18.18 -1.32 30.84
N TYR A 711 17.36 -0.31 31.09
CA TYR A 711 17.77 1.09 31.09
C TYR A 711 17.83 1.60 32.53
N THR A 712 18.91 2.29 32.86
CA THR A 712 19.06 2.97 34.14
C THR A 712 19.20 4.46 33.90
N THR A 713 18.46 5.27 34.63
CA THR A 713 18.42 6.73 34.47
C THR A 713 19.14 7.40 35.65
N ALA A 714 19.91 8.43 35.37
CA ALA A 714 20.46 9.31 36.40
C ALA A 714 19.32 10.08 37.11
N ALA A 715 19.33 10.13 38.43
CA ALA A 715 18.36 10.90 39.20
C ALA A 715 19.01 11.53 40.43
N CYS A 716 18.31 12.46 41.07
CA CYS A 716 18.73 13.07 42.33
C CYS A 716 17.78 12.69 43.46
N GLU A 717 18.33 12.16 44.54
CA GLU A 717 17.61 11.99 45.81
C GLU A 717 18.44 12.61 46.94
N ALA A 718 17.82 13.51 47.70
CA ALA A 718 18.47 14.24 48.80
C ALA A 718 19.79 14.93 48.39
N GLY A 719 19.84 15.49 47.16
CA GLY A 719 21.01 16.21 46.64
C GLY A 719 22.19 15.32 46.25
N LYS A 720 21.98 14.00 46.14
CA LYS A 720 23.00 13.04 45.68
C LYS A 720 22.53 12.30 44.43
N PRO A 721 23.44 11.99 43.49
CA PRO A 721 23.13 11.11 42.37
C PRO A 721 22.66 9.75 42.87
N VAL A 722 21.53 9.29 42.35
CA VAL A 722 21.02 7.94 42.53
C VAL A 722 20.67 7.34 41.18
N GLN A 723 20.66 6.01 41.12
CA GLN A 723 20.33 5.25 39.92
C GLN A 723 18.88 4.80 40.01
N HIS A 724 18.05 5.19 39.05
CA HIS A 724 16.68 4.67 38.94
C HIS A 724 16.59 3.66 37.80
N GLU A 725 16.23 2.43 38.12
CA GLU A 725 15.89 1.43 37.10
C GLU A 725 14.56 1.81 36.46
N MET A 726 14.53 1.96 35.13
CA MET A 726 13.27 2.19 34.45
C MET A 726 12.42 0.92 34.51
N PRO A 727 11.11 1.01 34.80
CA PRO A 727 10.21 -0.13 34.76
C PRO A 727 10.32 -0.82 33.40
N SER A 728 10.41 -2.15 33.39
CA SER A 728 10.48 -2.95 32.16
C SER A 728 9.30 -2.66 31.23
N SER A 729 8.16 -2.17 31.74
CA SER A 729 7.01 -1.71 30.95
C SER A 729 7.26 -0.44 30.12
N MET A 730 8.16 0.46 30.55
CA MET A 730 8.59 1.63 29.76
C MET A 730 9.73 1.29 28.79
N ALA A 731 10.53 0.27 29.11
CA ALA A 731 11.51 -0.33 28.20
C ALA A 731 10.90 -1.26 27.14
N ASN A 732 9.64 -1.69 27.32
CA ASN A 732 8.95 -2.70 26.52
C ASN A 732 8.12 -2.18 25.34
N TYR A 733 8.32 -0.93 24.90
CA TYR A 733 7.75 -0.48 23.62
C TYR A 733 8.30 -1.26 22.39
N GLY A 734 9.18 -2.25 22.59
CA GLY A 734 9.72 -3.15 21.57
C GLY A 734 9.66 -4.68 21.85
N ALA A 735 8.72 -5.19 22.67
CA ALA A 735 8.56 -6.64 22.88
C ALA A 735 7.23 -7.22 22.32
N ASN A 736 7.37 -8.08 21.29
CA ASN A 736 6.43 -9.04 20.70
C ASN A 736 4.92 -8.85 20.92
N VAL A 737 4.30 -8.03 20.08
CA VAL A 737 2.88 -8.24 19.74
C VAL A 737 2.79 -9.60 19.04
N ALA A 738 1.93 -10.49 19.53
CA ALA A 738 1.69 -11.78 18.88
C ALA A 738 1.27 -11.53 17.43
N VAL A 739 1.99 -12.13 16.47
CA VAL A 739 1.71 -11.94 15.05
C VAL A 739 0.42 -12.66 14.73
N ASP A 740 -0.64 -11.91 14.40
CA ASP A 740 -1.90 -12.49 13.95
C ASP A 740 -1.85 -12.74 12.43
N CYS A 741 -1.67 -14.01 12.07
CA CYS A 741 -1.70 -14.46 10.69
C CYS A 741 -3.07 -14.36 10.00
N GLY A 742 -4.14 -14.06 10.74
CA GLY A 742 -5.51 -13.97 10.26
C GLY A 742 -5.92 -12.60 9.69
N ILE A 743 -5.07 -11.56 9.82
CA ILE A 743 -5.35 -10.22 9.30
C ILE A 743 -4.51 -9.90 8.04
N PRO A 744 -5.04 -9.12 7.08
CA PRO A 744 -4.26 -8.58 5.98
C PRO A 744 -3.12 -7.72 6.53
N ASN A 745 -1.87 -8.05 6.17
CA ASN A 745 -0.63 -7.39 6.61
C ASN A 745 -0.33 -7.52 8.13
N PRO A 746 0.05 -8.72 8.60
CA PRO A 746 0.55 -8.90 9.96
C PRO A 746 1.80 -8.05 10.18
N ILE A 747 1.93 -7.44 11.37
CA ILE A 747 3.14 -6.72 11.79
C ILE A 747 4.18 -7.78 12.20
N TRP A 748 5.40 -7.71 11.65
CA TRP A 748 6.47 -8.66 11.96
C TRP A 748 7.69 -7.98 12.56
N TYR A 749 8.34 -8.66 13.50
CA TYR A 749 9.55 -8.14 14.15
C TYR A 749 10.83 -8.67 13.47
N LYS A 750 11.82 -7.78 13.23
CA LYS A 750 13.13 -8.10 12.61
C LYS A 750 13.02 -8.79 11.24
N VAL A 751 12.13 -8.27 10.41
CA VAL A 751 11.93 -8.73 9.03
C VAL A 751 12.74 -7.89 8.06
N GLY A 752 13.44 -8.54 7.15
CA GLY A 752 14.05 -7.90 5.99
C GLY A 752 13.03 -7.59 4.90
N LYS A 753 12.04 -8.48 4.70
CA LYS A 753 10.92 -8.27 3.75
C LYS A 753 9.70 -9.14 4.07
N VAL A 754 8.49 -8.60 3.96
CA VAL A 754 7.25 -9.39 4.03
C VAL A 754 6.92 -9.93 2.64
N CYS A 755 6.70 -11.25 2.54
CA CYS A 755 6.65 -12.00 1.28
C CYS A 755 5.35 -12.74 1.03
N GLY A 756 4.32 -12.48 1.82
CA GLY A 756 2.98 -13.03 1.69
C GLY A 756 2.32 -13.23 3.04
N PHE A 757 1.12 -13.82 3.03
CA PHE A 757 0.41 -14.21 4.24
C PHE A 757 1.27 -15.18 5.07
N CYS A 758 1.76 -14.67 6.18
CA CYS A 758 2.70 -15.35 7.07
C CYS A 758 3.93 -15.95 6.44
N LYS A 759 4.46 -15.28 5.40
CA LYS A 759 5.74 -15.58 4.80
C LYS A 759 6.63 -14.35 4.87
N VAL A 760 7.81 -14.46 5.47
CA VAL A 760 8.74 -13.35 5.65
C VAL A 760 10.18 -13.75 5.40
N GLN A 761 10.97 -12.84 4.85
CA GLN A 761 12.42 -12.93 4.84
C GLN A 761 12.97 -12.35 6.14
N VAL A 762 13.63 -13.17 6.94
CA VAL A 762 14.08 -12.79 8.30
C VAL A 762 15.45 -12.13 8.24
N ALA A 763 15.58 -10.94 8.82
CA ALA A 763 16.87 -10.26 8.95
C ALA A 763 17.62 -10.80 10.16
N LYS A 764 18.94 -10.94 10.05
CA LYS A 764 19.83 -11.35 11.16
C LYS A 764 19.45 -12.69 11.81
N MET A 765 19.09 -13.70 11.00
CA MET A 765 18.74 -15.05 11.48
C MET A 765 19.84 -15.73 12.30
N ALA A 766 21.10 -15.31 12.10
CA ALA A 766 22.25 -15.76 12.88
C ALA A 766 22.22 -15.31 14.37
N LEU A 767 21.27 -14.46 14.78
CA LEU A 767 21.11 -14.11 16.20
C LEU A 767 20.83 -15.38 17.03
N PRO A 768 21.45 -15.52 18.22
CA PRO A 768 21.32 -16.71 19.07
C PRO A 768 19.87 -17.09 19.42
N VAL A 769 18.96 -16.13 19.37
CA VAL A 769 17.54 -16.28 19.70
C VAL A 769 16.72 -16.97 18.58
N TYR A 770 17.12 -16.83 17.31
CA TYR A 770 16.36 -17.40 16.19
C TYR A 770 16.97 -18.70 15.71
N LYS A 771 18.24 -18.70 15.28
CA LYS A 771 19.01 -19.83 14.70
C LYS A 771 18.43 -20.44 13.42
N ASN A 772 17.12 -20.65 13.37
CA ASN A 772 16.34 -21.24 12.28
C ASN A 772 14.90 -20.69 12.25
N CYS A 773 14.11 -21.10 11.24
CA CYS A 773 12.74 -20.61 11.07
C CYS A 773 11.81 -21.09 12.20
N THR A 774 12.07 -22.25 12.81
CA THR A 774 11.36 -22.70 14.02
C THR A 774 11.55 -21.71 15.17
N GLY A 775 12.80 -21.32 15.47
CA GLY A 775 13.09 -20.37 16.53
C GLY A 775 12.52 -18.98 16.24
N TYR A 776 12.61 -18.52 14.99
CA TYR A 776 12.00 -17.26 14.57
C TYR A 776 10.46 -17.28 14.72
N CYS A 777 9.76 -18.23 14.10
CA CYS A 777 8.29 -18.31 14.20
C CYS A 777 7.85 -18.45 15.66
N LYS A 778 8.58 -19.24 16.47
CA LYS A 778 8.31 -19.39 17.90
C LYS A 778 8.46 -18.06 18.66
N ALA A 779 9.47 -17.25 18.35
CA ALA A 779 9.64 -15.92 18.93
C ALA A 779 8.47 -14.98 18.59
N GLN A 780 7.80 -15.21 17.47
CA GLN A 780 6.59 -14.49 17.06
C GLN A 780 5.28 -15.10 17.62
N GLY A 781 5.35 -16.16 18.44
CA GLY A 781 4.16 -16.87 18.94
C GLY A 781 3.50 -17.81 17.93
N LEU A 782 4.20 -18.17 16.87
CA LEU A 782 3.72 -19.00 15.76
C LEU A 782 4.49 -20.31 15.63
N THR A 783 4.00 -21.21 14.77
CA THR A 783 4.68 -22.46 14.41
C THR A 783 5.23 -22.35 12.98
N CYS A 784 6.46 -22.79 12.74
CA CYS A 784 6.98 -22.82 11.36
C CYS A 784 6.22 -23.87 10.53
N SER A 785 5.66 -23.43 9.39
CA SER A 785 4.97 -24.30 8.43
C SER A 785 5.89 -24.73 7.29
N LYS A 786 6.71 -23.80 6.76
CA LYS A 786 7.69 -24.05 5.69
C LYS A 786 8.89 -23.12 5.85
N ALA A 787 10.06 -23.54 5.38
CA ALA A 787 11.24 -22.69 5.29
C ALA A 787 11.85 -22.80 3.89
N PHE A 788 12.50 -21.71 3.45
CA PHE A 788 13.14 -21.64 2.14
C PHE A 788 14.42 -20.83 2.23
N LYS A 789 15.41 -21.17 1.40
CA LYS A 789 16.48 -20.26 1.01
C LYS A 789 15.90 -19.35 -0.07
N GLY A 790 16.06 -18.04 0.03
CA GLY A 790 15.72 -17.15 -1.07
C GLY A 790 16.80 -16.14 -1.36
N TYR A 791 16.52 -15.33 -2.37
CA TYR A 791 17.43 -14.27 -2.80
C TYR A 791 17.33 -13.08 -1.84
N LEU A 792 18.47 -12.49 -1.50
CA LEU A 792 18.56 -11.34 -0.60
C LEU A 792 17.63 -10.20 -1.08
N HIS A 793 16.81 -9.67 -0.17
CA HIS A 793 15.79 -8.64 -0.46
C HIS A 793 14.70 -9.04 -1.47
N SER A 794 14.59 -10.32 -1.82
CA SER A 794 13.50 -10.87 -2.63
C SER A 794 12.61 -11.85 -1.86
N CYS A 795 11.42 -12.08 -2.41
CA CYS A 795 10.47 -13.09 -1.96
C CYS A 795 10.53 -14.39 -2.78
N ASP A 796 11.41 -14.40 -3.77
CA ASP A 796 11.69 -15.53 -4.64
C ASP A 796 12.44 -16.63 -3.86
N VAL A 797 12.00 -17.86 -4.08
CA VAL A 797 12.59 -19.05 -3.46
C VAL A 797 13.73 -19.53 -4.35
N GLU A 798 14.93 -19.64 -3.76
CA GLU A 798 16.09 -20.29 -4.38
C GLU A 798 15.97 -21.81 -4.22
N SER A 799 15.72 -22.27 -2.98
CA SER A 799 15.53 -23.69 -2.68
C SER A 799 14.71 -23.91 -1.39
N PRO A 800 14.00 -25.04 -1.24
CA PRO A 800 13.31 -25.38 0.01
C PRO A 800 14.31 -25.75 1.12
N LEU A 801 13.96 -25.46 2.38
CA LEU A 801 14.75 -25.81 3.57
C LEU A 801 13.87 -26.40 4.67
N GLY A 802 14.49 -27.12 5.61
CA GLY A 802 13.82 -27.55 6.83
C GLY A 802 13.56 -26.38 7.79
N CYS A 803 12.43 -26.38 8.49
CA CYS A 803 12.14 -25.35 9.51
C CYS A 803 13.21 -25.27 10.62
N ASP A 804 13.84 -26.41 10.94
CA ASP A 804 14.88 -26.52 11.96
C ASP A 804 16.31 -26.37 11.42
N GLU A 805 16.47 -26.22 10.10
CA GLU A 805 17.76 -26.10 9.44
C GLU A 805 18.45 -24.78 9.81
N ALA A 806 19.71 -24.87 10.25
CA ALA A 806 20.48 -23.71 10.67
C ALA A 806 20.93 -22.89 9.47
N PHE A 807 20.85 -21.56 9.59
CA PHE A 807 21.24 -20.65 8.52
C PHE A 807 22.68 -20.17 8.68
N GLY A 808 23.45 -20.21 7.59
CA GLY A 808 24.73 -19.52 7.50
C GLY A 808 24.54 -18.00 7.39
N THR A 809 25.58 -17.23 7.74
CA THR A 809 25.55 -15.76 7.76
C THR A 809 25.23 -15.10 6.41
N GLU A 810 25.40 -15.82 5.31
CA GLU A 810 25.22 -15.31 3.93
C GLU A 810 23.86 -15.69 3.31
N THR A 811 23.03 -16.45 4.03
CA THR A 811 21.74 -16.90 3.48
C THR A 811 20.62 -15.92 3.81
N ALA A 812 19.67 -15.74 2.88
CA ALA A 812 18.48 -14.91 3.08
C ALA A 812 17.25 -15.80 3.38
N PRO A 813 17.04 -16.17 4.65
CA PRO A 813 16.01 -17.14 5.04
C PRO A 813 14.61 -16.61 4.84
N LEU A 814 13.76 -17.38 4.15
CA LEU A 814 12.32 -17.16 4.11
C LEU A 814 11.60 -18.15 5.01
N CYS A 815 10.93 -17.63 6.03
CA CYS A 815 10.14 -18.41 6.97
C CYS A 815 8.66 -18.22 6.69
N GLN A 816 7.95 -19.32 6.52
CA GLN A 816 6.50 -19.35 6.52
C GLN A 816 6.02 -19.87 7.88
N CYS A 817 5.24 -19.07 8.60
CA CYS A 817 4.70 -19.39 9.91
C CYS A 817 3.18 -19.60 9.85
N SER A 818 2.62 -20.32 10.82
CA SER A 818 1.17 -20.50 10.97
C SER A 818 0.76 -20.51 12.44
N PRO A 819 -0.50 -20.16 12.77
CA PRO A 819 -1.04 -20.32 14.12
C PRO A 819 -0.98 -21.79 14.56
N ALA A 820 -0.63 -22.03 15.82
CA ALA A 820 -0.49 -23.39 16.37
C ALA A 820 -1.76 -24.25 16.21
N LEU A 821 -2.95 -23.64 16.13
CA LEU A 821 -4.24 -24.32 16.02
C LEU A 821 -4.41 -25.06 14.68
N ILE A 822 -3.85 -24.52 13.59
CA ILE A 822 -4.06 -25.09 12.24
C ILE A 822 -3.34 -26.44 12.10
N LYS A 823 -2.16 -26.60 12.71
CA LYS A 823 -1.42 -27.86 12.67
C LYS A 823 -2.12 -28.98 13.46
N ALA A 824 -2.81 -28.64 14.57
CA ALA A 824 -3.59 -29.60 15.34
C ALA A 824 -4.80 -30.13 14.54
N ILE A 825 -5.45 -29.25 13.77
CA ILE A 825 -6.57 -29.61 12.90
C ILE A 825 -6.11 -30.54 11.77
N TYR A 826 -5.04 -30.20 11.04
CA TYR A 826 -4.52 -31.07 9.97
C TYR A 826 -4.05 -32.45 10.47
N THR A 827 -3.50 -32.51 11.69
CA THR A 827 -3.07 -33.78 12.29
C THR A 827 -4.26 -34.61 12.77
N ALA A 828 -5.32 -33.97 13.28
CA ALA A 828 -6.53 -34.65 13.76
C ALA A 828 -7.35 -35.27 12.62
N PHE A 829 -7.26 -34.75 11.39
CA PHE A 829 -8.02 -35.24 10.24
C PHE A 829 -7.30 -36.30 9.38
N GLY A 830 -6.05 -36.66 9.69
CA GLY A 830 -5.40 -37.85 9.11
C GLY A 830 -5.09 -37.84 7.61
N TRP A 831 -4.76 -36.68 7.03
CA TRP A 831 -4.40 -36.59 5.60
C TRP A 831 -2.94 -37.04 5.38
N PRO A 832 -2.66 -38.00 4.47
CA PRO A 832 -1.30 -38.46 4.23
C PRO A 832 -0.46 -37.45 3.43
N ASN A 833 0.82 -37.36 3.78
CA ASN A 833 1.85 -36.56 3.10
C ASN A 833 1.93 -36.90 1.61
N SER A 834 1.67 -35.92 0.73
CA SER A 834 1.94 -36.02 -0.70
C SER A 834 3.41 -35.70 -0.99
N SER A 835 4.27 -36.70 -0.89
CA SER A 835 5.54 -36.74 -1.61
C SER A 835 5.38 -37.78 -2.72
N VAL A 836 4.85 -37.35 -3.87
CA VAL A 836 4.99 -37.90 -5.24
C VAL A 836 4.13 -37.03 -6.16
N LEU A 837 4.78 -36.17 -6.96
CA LEU A 837 4.50 -35.90 -8.37
C LEU A 837 5.53 -34.83 -8.80
N HIS A 838 6.37 -35.23 -9.74
CA HIS A 838 7.42 -34.44 -10.36
C HIS A 838 6.86 -33.40 -11.33
#